data_AF-A0A401KEY5-F1
#
_entry.id   AF-A0A401KEY5-F1
#
_cell.length_a   1.000
_cell.length_b   1.000
_cell.length_c   1.000
_cell.angle_alpha   90.00
_cell.angle_beta   90.00
_cell.angle_gamma   90.00
#
_symmetry.space_group_name_H-M   'P 1'
#
loop_
_entity.id
_entity.type
_entity.pdbx_description
1 polymer ?
#
loop_
_entity_poly.entity_id
_entity_poly.type
_entity_poly.pdbx_seq_one_letter_code
_entity_poly.pdbx_strand_id
1 'polypeptide(L)'
;MKLFNLLLSFLCMISSASCGLADTDKFERYRSLSRSAPIELNDSSYEEITSKPRDYHVAVLLTAADARYGCILCREFQPEWELIARSWNKGPKPDGLQMLFGTLDFSDGKGTFQKLMLQTAPVLLVFPPTVGPFAKIDDAPLRFDFSGPISAEQLYTWMNRQLPEGPKPPLVRPINYMRLVSGITILMGAVTLFTVLSPYVLPIVRNRNLWAAFSLIAILLFTSGHMFNHIRKVPYVAGDGRGGISYFAGGFSNQFGMETQIVAAIYAVLSFATIALAMKVPRIADNKAQQVAVIIWGSVLLASGTTMLIVVQLASRIFTFTANQLVLRSLPPAIMGVASQLELYFISILYFSRESIRMAIQRQPLQLKPLTMVSHKDSTGTAPKKGNDVSEARNIALQSVVNMSYLSLALGFLFAMAFATSYIQLASREVSELPYYHASVIITSVASLMELSTEPFFTVVQQYMLHRQRAVVEMSAAFVKSLTTCLACAWASRTGHSIGVLPFSIGYLCYSSTLICGYILALPRVADEQKFSMFPTKIKSRSDYFMGRFSWPMIGLSTNVFFQSVVKHLLTQGDSMMLATMTSLEDQGIYALASNYGGLLARVLFQPIEESSRTLFSSLLNSGGSGNLRVENINAAKTQLTEVLRAYSLMAVVGFPLGPVLAPQLLHLLGGRIWASPRISSLLSLYCYYIPFLAYNGISEAFVSSAANSAELRRQAVWMGVFSACFASAAYLFLKVGALGAHGMVYANIVNMAVRIVWSFSFIQTFMSRHGSGIAISELSPRPLTCIASITMSIVLNSRVLYALDIYRTRDALILGAMYILLVSYLERKYLLIYYTKAHELVKFKTSSTPKSKSE
;
A
#
# COMPACT_ATOMS: atom_id res chain seq x y z
N MET A 1 -12.33 84.33 -10.76
CA MET A 1 -13.60 83.66 -10.37
C MET A 1 -13.41 82.80 -9.11
N LYS A 2 -13.08 83.41 -7.96
CA LYS A 2 -13.02 82.75 -6.64
C LYS A 2 -13.55 83.64 -5.50
N LEU A 3 -14.17 84.78 -5.83
CA LEU A 3 -14.73 85.75 -4.86
C LEU A 3 -16.28 85.76 -4.83
N PHE A 4 -16.94 85.06 -5.75
CA PHE A 4 -18.41 85.01 -5.85
C PHE A 4 -19.02 83.85 -5.04
N ASN A 5 -18.24 82.81 -4.73
CA ASN A 5 -18.73 81.63 -3.98
C ASN A 5 -18.56 81.74 -2.45
N LEU A 6 -17.98 82.84 -1.94
CA LEU A 6 -17.81 83.09 -0.50
C LEU A 6 -18.86 84.08 0.07
N LEU A 7 -19.57 84.81 -0.80
CA LEU A 7 -20.64 85.74 -0.38
C LEU A 7 -22.02 85.06 -0.26
N LEU A 8 -22.18 83.86 -0.84
CA LEU A 8 -23.45 83.11 -0.83
C LEU A 8 -23.62 82.21 0.40
N SER A 9 -22.56 81.96 1.19
CA SER A 9 -22.63 81.12 2.39
C SER A 9 -22.94 81.89 3.68
N PHE A 10 -22.96 83.22 3.66
CA PHE A 10 -23.18 84.06 4.85
C PHE A 10 -24.60 84.64 4.95
N LEU A 11 -25.47 84.40 3.95
CA LEU A 11 -26.82 84.98 3.86
C LEU A 11 -27.96 83.98 4.15
N CYS A 12 -27.66 82.77 4.65
CA CYS A 12 -28.68 81.78 5.04
C CYS A 12 -28.65 81.39 6.52
N MET A 13 -27.87 82.08 7.35
CA MET A 13 -27.94 81.94 8.80
C MET A 13 -28.54 83.22 9.39
N ILE A 14 -29.66 83.07 10.11
CA ILE A 14 -30.41 84.08 10.89
C ILE A 14 -31.53 84.80 10.13
N SER A 15 -32.65 84.09 9.96
CA SER A 15 -33.98 84.63 10.28
C SER A 15 -34.89 83.48 10.69
N SER A 16 -34.89 83.24 11.99
CA SER A 16 -35.86 82.44 12.72
C SER A 16 -37.10 83.28 13.07
N ALA A 17 -38.18 82.56 13.39
CA ALA A 17 -39.50 82.98 13.89
C ALA A 17 -40.47 83.44 12.79
N SER A 18 -41.55 82.70 12.49
CA SER A 18 -42.53 82.21 13.46
C SER A 18 -43.52 81.26 12.76
N CYS A 19 -43.68 80.05 13.30
CA CYS A 19 -44.90 79.27 13.12
C CYS A 19 -45.12 78.49 14.41
N GLY A 20 -46.31 78.66 14.97
CA GLY A 20 -46.69 78.17 16.29
C GLY A 20 -46.52 76.67 16.42
N LEU A 21 -46.16 76.26 17.65
CA LEU A 21 -46.28 74.89 18.13
C LEU A 21 -47.75 74.46 18.00
N ALA A 22 -48.07 73.80 16.90
CA ALA A 22 -49.11 72.79 16.91
C ALA A 22 -48.51 71.54 17.54
N ASP A 23 -49.18 70.97 18.53
CA ASP A 23 -48.83 69.70 19.17
C ASP A 23 -48.72 68.64 18.05
N THR A 24 -47.50 68.33 17.63
CA THR A 24 -47.25 67.41 16.51
C THR A 24 -47.39 66.01 17.05
N ASP A 25 -48.26 65.23 16.43
CA ASP A 25 -48.52 63.86 16.83
C ASP A 25 -47.20 63.08 16.88
N LYS A 26 -46.96 62.39 18.00
CA LYS A 26 -45.68 61.74 18.34
C LYS A 26 -45.14 60.88 17.19
N PHE A 27 -46.04 60.26 16.44
CA PHE A 27 -45.74 59.48 15.25
C PHE A 27 -45.10 60.29 14.10
N GLU A 28 -45.61 61.48 13.78
CA GLU A 28 -45.12 62.29 12.65
C GLU A 28 -43.69 62.79 12.88
N ARG A 29 -43.37 63.15 14.11
CA ARG A 29 -42.02 63.56 14.53
C ARG A 29 -40.99 62.45 14.23
N TYR A 30 -41.23 61.23 14.70
CA TYR A 30 -40.32 60.11 14.47
C TYR A 30 -40.35 59.56 13.03
N ARG A 31 -41.49 59.67 12.35
CA ARG A 31 -41.59 59.33 10.92
C ARG A 31 -40.70 60.21 10.05
N SER A 32 -40.54 61.49 10.39
CA SER A 32 -39.66 62.40 9.67
C SER A 32 -38.18 61.97 9.72
N LEU A 33 -37.77 61.31 10.81
CA LEU A 33 -36.41 60.80 11.05
C LEU A 33 -36.16 59.46 10.33
N SER A 34 -37.19 58.65 10.09
CA SER A 34 -37.06 57.29 9.53
C SER A 34 -37.04 57.23 7.97
N ARG A 35 -36.91 58.35 7.26
CA ARG A 35 -37.15 58.40 5.79
C ARG A 35 -36.34 57.39 4.95
N SER A 36 -35.08 57.15 5.29
CA SER A 36 -34.17 56.29 4.51
C SER A 36 -33.49 55.19 5.32
N ALA A 37 -33.55 55.26 6.65
CA ALA A 37 -32.93 54.34 7.59
C ALA A 37 -33.84 54.16 8.82
N PRO A 38 -33.64 53.08 9.61
CA PRO A 38 -34.24 52.96 10.93
C PRO A 38 -33.83 54.14 11.82
N ILE A 39 -34.67 54.48 12.79
CA ILE A 39 -34.42 55.54 13.76
C ILE A 39 -33.34 55.05 14.75
N GLU A 40 -32.27 55.81 14.92
CA GLU A 40 -31.30 55.56 16.00
C GLU A 40 -31.93 55.98 17.34
N LEU A 41 -32.06 55.02 18.25
CA LEU A 41 -32.68 55.20 19.56
C LEU A 41 -31.60 55.21 20.65
N ASN A 42 -31.88 55.95 21.73
CA ASN A 42 -31.15 55.95 22.99
C ASN A 42 -32.15 55.54 24.10
N ASP A 43 -31.67 55.36 25.34
CA ASP A 43 -32.53 54.96 26.47
C ASP A 43 -33.80 55.83 26.63
N SER A 44 -33.68 57.17 26.49
CA SER A 44 -34.83 58.08 26.61
C SER A 44 -35.80 58.03 25.42
N SER A 45 -35.29 57.96 24.19
CA SER A 45 -36.13 57.91 22.99
C SER A 45 -36.77 56.54 22.78
N TYR A 46 -36.16 55.47 23.29
CA TYR A 46 -36.76 54.14 23.38
C TYR A 46 -37.97 54.15 24.32
N GLU A 47 -37.84 54.73 25.52
CA GLU A 47 -38.96 54.85 26.46
C GLU A 47 -40.05 55.78 25.92
N GLU A 48 -39.67 56.86 25.24
CA GLU A 48 -40.61 57.75 24.58
C GLU A 48 -41.39 56.99 23.51
N ILE A 49 -40.75 56.38 22.51
CA ILE A 49 -41.46 55.72 21.39
C ILE A 49 -42.30 54.50 21.82
N THR A 50 -41.94 53.87 22.95
CA THR A 50 -42.64 52.70 23.50
C THR A 50 -43.62 53.02 24.63
N SER A 51 -43.72 54.26 25.14
CA SER A 51 -44.70 54.61 26.18
C SER A 51 -46.15 54.56 25.68
N LYS A 52 -47.07 54.11 26.55
CA LYS A 52 -48.52 54.08 26.30
C LYS A 52 -49.14 55.47 26.61
N PRO A 53 -50.17 55.93 25.87
CA PRO A 53 -50.87 55.31 24.76
C PRO A 53 -50.16 55.46 23.39
N ARG A 54 -50.31 54.46 22.49
CA ARG A 54 -49.76 54.43 21.11
C ARG A 54 -50.81 54.00 20.10
N ASP A 55 -50.89 54.69 18.97
CA ASP A 55 -51.73 54.38 17.81
C ASP A 55 -50.96 53.76 16.63
N TYR A 56 -49.64 53.56 16.79
CA TYR A 56 -48.73 52.98 15.78
C TYR A 56 -48.00 51.73 16.27
N HIS A 57 -47.53 50.90 15.32
CA HIS A 57 -46.60 49.80 15.56
C HIS A 57 -45.15 50.29 15.66
N VAL A 58 -44.34 49.66 16.51
CA VAL A 58 -42.90 49.95 16.61
C VAL A 58 -42.12 48.66 16.52
N ALA A 59 -41.16 48.56 15.61
CA ALA A 59 -40.20 47.47 15.55
C ALA A 59 -38.82 48.00 15.93
N VAL A 60 -38.26 47.54 17.05
CA VAL A 60 -36.95 47.97 17.54
C VAL A 60 -35.96 46.81 17.49
N LEU A 61 -34.90 46.98 16.71
CA LEU A 61 -33.75 46.08 16.70
C LEU A 61 -32.77 46.50 17.80
N LEU A 62 -32.60 45.65 18.80
CA LEU A 62 -31.56 45.79 19.82
C LEU A 62 -30.30 45.09 19.30
N THR A 63 -29.22 45.85 19.10
CA THR A 63 -27.99 45.38 18.44
C THR A 63 -26.73 45.84 19.16
N ALA A 64 -25.57 45.27 18.81
CA ALA A 64 -24.25 45.67 19.31
C ALA A 64 -23.26 45.69 18.15
N ALA A 65 -23.38 46.68 17.27
CA ALA A 65 -22.68 46.72 16.00
C ALA A 65 -21.20 47.16 16.12
N ASP A 66 -20.82 47.88 17.19
CA ASP A 66 -19.44 48.35 17.38
C ASP A 66 -18.41 47.20 17.30
N ALA A 67 -17.27 47.47 16.65
CA ALA A 67 -16.03 46.69 16.65
C ALA A 67 -15.76 45.97 17.99
N ARG A 68 -15.93 46.71 19.08
CA ARG A 68 -15.53 46.37 20.46
C ARG A 68 -16.31 45.21 21.07
N TYR A 69 -17.55 44.96 20.66
CA TYR A 69 -18.40 43.91 21.26
C TYR A 69 -18.31 42.55 20.54
N GLY A 70 -17.57 42.46 19.42
CA GLY A 70 -17.33 41.19 18.73
C GLY A 70 -18.58 40.51 18.12
N CYS A 71 -19.72 41.19 18.03
CA CYS A 71 -20.95 40.61 17.47
C CYS A 71 -20.92 40.62 15.93
N ILE A 72 -20.46 39.52 15.33
CA ILE A 72 -20.42 39.35 13.86
C ILE A 72 -21.84 39.40 13.28
N LEU A 73 -22.78 38.70 13.92
CA LEU A 73 -24.18 38.62 13.49
C LEU A 73 -24.87 40.00 13.45
N CYS A 74 -24.56 40.87 14.42
CA CYS A 74 -25.08 42.24 14.48
C CYS A 74 -24.62 43.08 13.27
N ARG A 75 -23.35 42.95 12.87
CA ARG A 75 -22.78 43.71 11.73
C ARG A 75 -23.26 43.21 10.38
N GLU A 76 -23.37 41.89 10.23
CA GLU A 76 -23.88 41.30 8.99
C GLU A 76 -25.37 41.59 8.78
N PHE A 77 -26.15 41.64 9.87
CA PHE A 77 -27.59 41.86 9.79
C PHE A 77 -28.00 43.35 9.68
N GLN A 78 -27.17 44.28 10.16
CA GLN A 78 -27.44 45.71 10.09
C GLN A 78 -27.88 46.22 8.70
N PRO A 79 -27.19 45.92 7.59
CA PRO A 79 -27.62 46.38 6.25
C PRO A 79 -28.93 45.72 5.78
N GLU A 80 -29.22 44.48 6.22
CA GLU A 80 -30.47 43.79 5.92
C GLU A 80 -31.65 44.43 6.67
N TRP A 81 -31.43 44.92 7.90
CA TRP A 81 -32.41 45.68 8.67
C TRP A 81 -32.71 47.06 8.04
N GLU A 82 -31.67 47.76 7.59
CA GLU A 82 -31.83 49.02 6.87
C GLU A 82 -32.61 48.86 5.57
N LEU A 83 -32.39 47.75 4.85
CA LEU A 83 -33.15 47.41 3.64
C LEU A 83 -34.65 47.28 3.94
N ILE A 84 -35.02 46.58 5.02
CA ILE A 84 -36.42 46.41 5.42
C ILE A 84 -37.08 47.75 5.72
N ALA A 85 -36.44 48.59 6.55
CA ALA A 85 -36.97 49.91 6.90
C ALA A 85 -37.13 50.80 5.65
N ARG A 86 -36.15 50.79 4.76
CA ARG A 86 -36.16 51.59 3.52
C ARG A 86 -37.23 51.12 2.54
N SER A 87 -37.40 49.81 2.35
CA SER A 87 -38.45 49.24 1.49
C SER A 87 -39.84 49.52 2.07
N TRP A 88 -40.00 49.43 3.39
CA TRP A 88 -41.27 49.74 4.04
C TRP A 88 -41.66 51.21 3.91
N ASN A 89 -40.71 52.13 4.07
CA ASN A 89 -41.00 53.56 4.02
C ASN A 89 -41.28 54.10 2.62
N LYS A 90 -40.82 53.41 1.56
CA LYS A 90 -41.05 53.79 0.16
C LYS A 90 -42.28 53.15 -0.49
N GLY A 91 -42.73 51.99 -0.02
CA GLY A 91 -43.82 51.26 -0.68
C GLY A 91 -45.23 51.65 -0.21
N PRO A 92 -46.27 51.16 -0.91
CA PRO A 92 -47.66 51.42 -0.56
C PRO A 92 -48.02 50.76 0.78
N LYS A 93 -48.81 51.45 1.60
CA LYS A 93 -49.23 51.02 2.94
C LYS A 93 -50.77 51.01 3.02
N PRO A 94 -51.40 50.11 3.79
CA PRO A 94 -52.83 50.13 4.04
C PRO A 94 -53.25 51.40 4.81
N ASP A 95 -54.45 51.90 4.53
CA ASP A 95 -55.00 53.06 5.24
C ASP A 95 -55.14 52.75 6.74
N GLY A 96 -54.55 53.60 7.58
CA GLY A 96 -54.53 53.45 9.04
C GLY A 96 -53.38 52.59 9.62
N LEU A 97 -52.55 51.92 8.81
CA LEU A 97 -51.41 51.15 9.31
C LEU A 97 -50.16 52.04 9.48
N GLN A 98 -49.90 52.43 10.73
CA GLN A 98 -48.73 53.22 11.11
C GLN A 98 -47.64 52.31 11.70
N MET A 99 -46.40 52.38 11.19
CA MET A 99 -45.28 51.57 11.66
C MET A 99 -43.96 52.35 11.65
N LEU A 100 -43.19 52.25 12.73
CA LEU A 100 -41.87 52.84 12.91
C LEU A 100 -40.81 51.75 13.10
N PHE A 101 -39.64 51.96 12.51
CA PHE A 101 -38.47 51.09 12.65
C PHE A 101 -37.39 51.82 13.44
N GLY A 102 -36.90 51.19 14.50
CA GLY A 102 -35.84 51.72 15.34
C GLY A 102 -34.68 50.74 15.48
N THR A 103 -33.51 51.28 15.78
CA THR A 103 -32.30 50.55 16.13
C THR A 103 -31.76 51.12 17.43
N LEU A 104 -31.56 50.28 18.43
CA LEU A 104 -30.96 50.63 19.71
C LEU A 104 -29.63 49.88 19.82
N ASP A 105 -28.51 50.57 19.66
CA ASP A 105 -27.19 49.98 19.90
C ASP A 105 -26.93 49.90 21.41
N PHE A 106 -26.27 48.83 21.86
CA PHE A 106 -25.88 48.64 23.25
C PHE A 106 -25.05 49.82 23.80
N SER A 107 -24.31 50.53 22.96
CA SER A 107 -23.52 51.71 23.37
C SER A 107 -24.39 52.85 23.90
N ASP A 108 -25.54 53.07 23.27
CA ASP A 108 -26.45 54.20 23.52
C ASP A 108 -27.68 53.82 24.37
N GLY A 109 -27.91 52.51 24.57
CA GLY A 109 -29.09 51.94 25.24
C GLY A 109 -28.83 51.03 26.44
N LYS A 110 -27.70 51.18 27.14
CA LYS A 110 -27.27 50.24 28.21
C LYS A 110 -28.34 50.04 29.29
N GLY A 111 -29.05 51.10 29.67
CA GLY A 111 -30.10 51.03 30.70
C GLY A 111 -31.26 50.14 30.25
N THR A 112 -31.66 50.24 28.99
CA THR A 112 -32.73 49.45 28.39
C THR A 112 -32.37 47.96 28.28
N PHE A 113 -31.13 47.63 27.88
CA PHE A 113 -30.67 46.24 27.84
C PHE A 113 -30.68 45.58 29.23
N GLN A 114 -30.31 46.33 30.27
CA GLN A 114 -30.37 45.86 31.66
C GLN A 114 -31.82 45.69 32.15
N LYS A 115 -32.70 46.67 31.86
CA LYS A 115 -34.13 46.60 32.22
C LYS A 115 -34.84 45.41 31.58
N LEU A 116 -34.49 45.06 30.34
CA LEU A 116 -35.07 43.93 29.61
C LEU A 116 -34.37 42.59 29.88
N MET A 117 -33.31 42.56 30.71
CA MET A 117 -32.53 41.36 31.05
C MET A 117 -32.02 40.59 29.80
N LEU A 118 -31.60 41.31 28.76
CA LEU A 118 -31.13 40.70 27.53
C LEU A 118 -29.64 40.31 27.62
N GLN A 119 -29.36 39.01 27.49
CA GLN A 119 -28.00 38.46 27.53
C GLN A 119 -27.37 38.29 26.13
N THR A 120 -28.16 38.43 25.07
CA THR A 120 -27.75 38.17 23.68
C THR A 120 -28.21 39.29 22.76
N ALA A 121 -27.42 39.60 21.72
CA ALA A 121 -27.76 40.51 20.64
C ALA A 121 -27.41 39.84 19.28
N PRO A 122 -28.11 40.15 18.19
CA PRO A 122 -29.26 41.05 18.09
C PRO A 122 -30.58 40.41 18.57
N VAL A 123 -31.54 41.23 19.00
CA VAL A 123 -32.93 40.83 19.35
C VAL A 123 -33.89 41.84 18.75
N LEU A 124 -34.96 41.39 18.10
CA LEU A 124 -36.00 42.27 17.57
C LEU A 124 -37.25 42.21 18.44
N LEU A 125 -37.76 43.38 18.81
CA LEU A 125 -39.03 43.53 19.53
C LEU A 125 -40.02 44.32 18.67
N VAL A 126 -41.23 43.77 18.49
CA VAL A 126 -42.33 44.42 17.78
C VAL A 126 -43.46 44.72 18.75
N PHE A 127 -43.77 46.00 18.92
CA PHE A 127 -44.81 46.51 19.80
C PHE A 127 -46.10 46.75 19.00
N PRO A 128 -47.24 46.15 19.40
CA PRO A 128 -48.53 46.48 18.82
C PRO A 128 -49.08 47.83 19.35
N PRO A 129 -49.98 48.48 18.60
CA PRO A 129 -50.67 49.69 19.04
C PRO A 129 -51.62 49.35 20.20
N THR A 130 -51.81 50.32 21.10
CA THR A 130 -52.70 50.21 22.25
C THR A 130 -54.02 50.97 22.06
N VAL A 131 -54.08 51.88 21.08
CA VAL A 131 -55.26 52.68 20.71
C VAL A 131 -55.46 52.60 19.20
N GLY A 132 -56.71 52.69 18.73
CA GLY A 132 -57.04 52.68 17.30
C GLY A 132 -57.56 51.34 16.77
N PRO A 133 -57.87 51.25 15.47
CA PRO A 133 -58.58 50.11 14.85
C PRO A 133 -57.79 48.79 14.87
N PHE A 134 -56.48 48.85 15.11
CA PHE A 134 -55.57 47.69 15.13
C PHE A 134 -55.06 47.34 16.54
N ALA A 135 -55.67 47.91 17.60
CA ALA A 135 -55.26 47.66 18.98
C ALA A 135 -55.47 46.18 19.38
N LYS A 136 -54.43 45.56 19.96
CA LYS A 136 -54.50 44.20 20.50
C LYS A 136 -54.77 44.23 22.00
N ILE A 137 -55.56 43.29 22.50
CA ILE A 137 -55.88 43.14 23.95
C ILE A 137 -54.63 42.77 24.75
N ASP A 138 -53.74 41.98 24.14
CA ASP A 138 -52.40 41.69 24.66
C ASP A 138 -51.40 42.67 24.03
N ASP A 139 -50.83 43.54 24.86
CA ASP A 139 -49.90 44.59 24.45
C ASP A 139 -48.42 44.23 24.66
N ALA A 140 -48.13 42.98 25.02
CA ALA A 140 -46.79 42.47 25.16
C ALA A 140 -46.01 42.56 23.82
N PRO A 141 -44.71 42.93 23.85
CA PRO A 141 -43.89 42.96 22.65
C PRO A 141 -43.65 41.56 22.10
N LEU A 142 -43.83 41.40 20.80
CA LEU A 142 -43.47 40.19 20.07
C LEU A 142 -41.96 40.14 19.89
N ARG A 143 -41.34 39.09 20.40
CA ARG A 143 -39.89 38.89 20.35
C ARG A 143 -39.49 37.95 19.22
N PHE A 144 -38.45 38.33 18.48
CA PHE A 144 -37.77 37.47 17.51
C PHE A 144 -36.31 37.28 17.92
N ASP A 145 -35.94 36.02 18.15
CA ASP A 145 -34.58 35.62 18.50
C ASP A 145 -33.83 35.11 17.28
N PHE A 146 -32.58 35.57 17.12
CA PHE A 146 -31.74 35.20 16.00
C PHE A 146 -30.97 33.90 16.31
N SER A 147 -31.28 32.81 15.61
CA SER A 147 -30.61 31.51 15.76
C SER A 147 -29.42 31.30 14.78
N GLY A 148 -29.06 32.30 13.99
CA GLY A 148 -28.03 32.27 12.95
C GLY A 148 -28.13 33.46 11.98
N PRO A 149 -27.34 33.48 10.88
CA PRO A 149 -27.44 34.52 9.85
C PRO A 149 -28.79 34.40 9.11
N ILE A 150 -29.62 35.44 9.22
CA ILE A 150 -30.98 35.50 8.68
C ILE A 150 -31.00 36.56 7.58
N SER A 151 -31.66 36.29 6.46
CA SER A 151 -31.82 37.27 5.37
C SER A 151 -32.99 38.21 5.63
N ALA A 152 -32.97 39.41 5.03
CA ALA A 152 -34.06 40.37 5.14
C ALA A 152 -35.41 39.78 4.73
N GLU A 153 -35.45 38.88 3.73
CA GLU A 153 -36.68 38.23 3.24
C GLU A 153 -37.33 37.36 4.32
N GLN A 154 -36.53 36.63 5.10
CA GLN A 154 -37.01 35.74 6.15
C GLN A 154 -37.63 36.54 7.30
N LEU A 155 -36.93 37.59 7.76
CA LEU A 155 -37.44 38.46 8.82
C LEU A 155 -38.68 39.23 8.35
N TYR A 156 -38.67 39.73 7.11
CA TYR A 156 -39.80 40.44 6.52
C TYR A 156 -41.06 39.56 6.46
N THR A 157 -40.89 38.28 6.10
CA THR A 157 -41.99 37.30 6.09
C THR A 157 -42.52 37.03 7.50
N TRP A 158 -41.65 36.90 8.50
CA TRP A 158 -42.05 36.70 9.90
C TRP A 158 -42.83 37.92 10.43
N MET A 159 -42.32 39.13 10.21
CA MET A 159 -42.93 40.39 10.64
C MET A 159 -44.30 40.59 9.96
N ASN A 160 -44.41 40.26 8.68
CA ASN A 160 -45.66 40.34 7.95
C ASN A 160 -46.75 39.41 8.49
N ARG A 161 -46.42 38.27 9.11
CA ARG A 161 -47.41 37.40 9.74
C ARG A 161 -48.01 38.00 11.02
N GLN A 162 -47.30 38.94 11.66
CA GLN A 162 -47.70 39.56 12.92
C GLN A 162 -48.56 40.82 12.73
N LEU A 163 -48.50 41.42 11.54
CA LEU A 163 -49.22 42.61 11.11
C LEU A 163 -50.57 42.24 10.47
N PRO A 164 -51.61 43.09 10.57
CA PRO A 164 -52.93 42.84 9.99
C PRO A 164 -52.90 42.57 8.48
N GLU A 165 -53.94 41.92 7.97
CA GLU A 165 -54.08 41.60 6.55
C GLU A 165 -54.22 42.87 5.71
N GLY A 166 -53.52 42.95 4.58
CA GLY A 166 -53.50 44.12 3.70
C GLY A 166 -52.32 44.12 2.72
N PRO A 167 -52.29 45.03 1.73
CA PRO A 167 -51.18 45.16 0.79
C PRO A 167 -49.91 45.65 1.51
N LYS A 168 -48.86 44.82 1.52
CA LYS A 168 -47.56 45.11 2.16
C LYS A 168 -46.49 45.38 1.10
N PRO A 169 -45.56 46.31 1.33
CA PRO A 169 -44.60 46.75 0.31
C PRO A 169 -43.53 45.68 -0.01
N PRO A 170 -43.27 45.34 -1.28
CA PRO A 170 -42.29 44.30 -1.61
C PRO A 170 -40.86 44.72 -1.24
N LEU A 171 -40.05 43.76 -0.75
CA LEU A 171 -38.63 43.96 -0.46
C LEU A 171 -37.84 44.01 -1.79
N VAL A 172 -37.20 45.14 -2.09
CA VAL A 172 -36.45 45.35 -3.34
C VAL A 172 -35.00 45.73 -3.02
N ARG A 173 -34.06 44.85 -3.37
CA ARG A 173 -32.61 45.09 -3.22
C ARG A 173 -32.10 46.05 -4.30
N PRO A 174 -31.36 47.13 -3.96
CA PRO A 174 -30.79 48.03 -4.95
C PRO A 174 -29.66 47.35 -5.75
N ILE A 175 -29.63 47.57 -7.07
CA ILE A 175 -28.59 47.03 -7.96
C ILE A 175 -27.29 47.83 -7.78
N ASN A 176 -26.19 47.14 -7.45
CA ASN A 176 -24.86 47.74 -7.33
C ASN A 176 -24.20 47.91 -8.71
N TYR A 177 -24.55 48.98 -9.43
CA TYR A 177 -23.98 49.30 -10.75
C TYR A 177 -22.45 49.38 -10.74
N MET A 178 -21.83 49.81 -9.63
CA MET A 178 -20.37 49.87 -9.50
C MET A 178 -19.70 48.49 -9.61
N ARG A 179 -20.35 47.44 -9.09
CA ARG A 179 -19.84 46.06 -9.16
C ARG A 179 -19.96 45.51 -10.58
N LEU A 180 -21.07 45.81 -11.26
CA LEU A 180 -21.29 45.46 -12.66
C LEU A 180 -20.26 46.13 -13.57
N VAL A 181 -20.07 47.45 -13.40
CA VAL A 181 -19.07 48.24 -14.15
C VAL A 181 -17.67 47.69 -13.89
N SER A 182 -17.28 47.46 -12.63
CA SER A 182 -15.96 46.88 -12.31
C SER A 182 -15.76 45.50 -12.92
N GLY A 183 -16.81 44.66 -12.98
CA GLY A 183 -16.74 43.34 -13.59
C GLY A 183 -16.52 43.41 -15.10
N ILE A 184 -17.23 44.31 -15.78
CA ILE A 184 -17.07 44.55 -17.22
C ILE A 184 -15.67 45.12 -17.52
N THR A 185 -15.18 46.07 -16.71
CA THR A 185 -13.84 46.65 -16.88
C THR A 185 -12.73 45.63 -16.67
N ILE A 186 -12.86 44.75 -15.66
CA ILE A 186 -11.90 43.66 -15.43
C ILE A 186 -11.91 42.67 -16.59
N LEU A 187 -13.08 42.32 -17.11
CA LEU A 187 -13.21 41.42 -18.25
C LEU A 187 -12.56 42.02 -19.52
N MET A 188 -12.83 43.28 -19.82
CA MET A 188 -12.20 43.98 -20.94
C MET A 188 -10.68 44.11 -20.75
N GLY A 189 -10.23 44.40 -19.54
CA GLY A 189 -8.80 44.44 -19.19
C GLY A 189 -8.11 43.08 -19.36
N ALA A 190 -8.79 41.98 -19.01
CA ALA A 190 -8.27 40.64 -19.21
C ALA A 190 -8.19 40.26 -20.71
N VAL A 191 -9.19 40.67 -21.51
CA VAL A 191 -9.20 40.44 -22.96
C VAL A 191 -8.09 41.21 -23.66
N THR A 192 -7.90 42.50 -23.33
CA THR A 192 -6.82 43.31 -23.90
C THR A 192 -5.44 42.82 -23.45
N LEU A 193 -5.30 42.41 -22.19
CA LEU A 193 -4.06 41.80 -21.70
C LEU A 193 -3.74 40.50 -22.46
N PHE A 194 -4.74 39.62 -22.65
CA PHE A 194 -4.57 38.38 -23.39
C PHE A 194 -4.21 38.61 -24.86
N THR A 195 -4.87 39.54 -25.55
CA THR A 195 -4.58 39.80 -26.97
C THR A 195 -3.17 40.35 -27.18
N VAL A 196 -2.70 41.24 -26.29
CA VAL A 196 -1.33 41.80 -26.32
C VAL A 196 -0.26 40.78 -25.94
N LEU A 197 -0.53 39.91 -24.97
CA LEU A 197 0.42 38.85 -24.55
C LEU A 197 0.40 37.63 -25.47
N SER A 198 -0.67 37.41 -26.24
CA SER A 198 -0.83 36.23 -27.09
C SER A 198 0.34 35.97 -28.05
N PRO A 199 0.93 36.95 -28.78
CA PRO A 199 2.06 36.66 -29.67
C PRO A 199 3.32 36.20 -28.94
N TYR A 200 3.49 36.56 -27.66
CA TYR A 200 4.66 36.17 -26.86
C TYR A 200 4.43 34.86 -26.10
N VAL A 201 3.20 34.62 -25.61
CA VAL A 201 2.86 33.44 -24.79
C VAL A 201 2.51 32.22 -25.65
N LEU A 202 1.80 32.40 -26.77
CA LEU A 202 1.36 31.28 -27.62
C LEU A 202 2.53 30.42 -28.16
N PRO A 203 3.67 30.98 -28.61
CA PRO A 203 4.80 30.17 -29.05
C PRO A 203 5.41 29.32 -27.91
N ILE A 204 5.44 29.85 -26.68
CA ILE A 204 5.93 29.14 -25.50
C ILE A 204 4.98 27.99 -25.14
N VAL A 205 3.68 28.27 -25.08
CA VAL A 205 2.64 27.28 -24.76
C VAL A 205 2.48 26.24 -25.87
N ARG A 206 2.72 26.57 -27.13
CA ARG A 206 2.64 25.60 -28.25
C ARG A 206 3.89 24.75 -28.39
N ASN A 207 4.97 25.04 -27.65
CA ASN A 207 6.23 24.31 -27.76
C ASN A 207 6.12 22.89 -27.15
N ARG A 208 6.14 21.87 -28.02
CA ARG A 208 6.08 20.45 -27.60
C ARG A 208 7.22 20.05 -26.67
N ASN A 209 8.41 20.63 -26.84
CA ASN A 209 9.57 20.28 -26.00
C ASN A 209 9.40 20.79 -24.57
N LEU A 210 8.70 21.91 -24.37
CA LEU A 210 8.39 22.45 -23.05
C LEU A 210 7.42 21.53 -22.32
N TRP A 211 6.34 21.09 -22.98
CA TRP A 211 5.40 20.11 -22.41
C TRP A 211 6.03 18.75 -22.13
N ALA A 212 6.93 18.30 -23.02
CA ALA A 212 7.69 17.07 -22.81
C ALA A 212 8.59 17.19 -21.57
N ALA A 213 9.29 18.31 -21.40
CA ALA A 213 10.13 18.58 -20.23
C ALA A 213 9.29 18.64 -18.94
N PHE A 214 8.18 19.39 -18.95
CA PHE A 214 7.28 19.50 -17.80
C PHE A 214 6.70 18.14 -17.40
N SER A 215 6.22 17.36 -18.38
CA SER A 215 5.68 16.02 -18.14
C SER A 215 6.73 15.07 -17.59
N LEU A 216 7.96 15.12 -18.12
CA LEU A 216 9.06 14.29 -17.65
C LEU A 216 9.43 14.62 -16.19
N ILE A 217 9.54 15.91 -15.85
CA ILE A 217 9.80 16.36 -14.47
C ILE A 217 8.70 15.88 -13.52
N ALA A 218 7.43 16.02 -13.90
CA ALA A 218 6.30 15.57 -13.10
C ALA A 218 6.32 14.05 -12.85
N ILE A 219 6.59 13.25 -13.89
CA ILE A 219 6.70 11.79 -13.76
C ILE A 219 7.86 11.42 -12.83
N LEU A 220 9.02 12.05 -12.97
CA LEU A 220 10.20 11.78 -12.14
C LEU A 220 9.95 12.09 -10.66
N LEU A 221 9.27 13.21 -10.36
CA LEU A 221 8.93 13.58 -8.98
C LEU A 221 7.88 12.65 -8.36
N PHE A 222 6.85 12.25 -9.12
CA PHE A 222 5.80 11.39 -8.58
C PHE A 222 6.23 9.92 -8.43
N THR A 223 7.12 9.44 -9.31
CA THR A 223 7.66 8.07 -9.22
C THR A 223 8.74 7.94 -8.14
N SER A 224 9.41 9.02 -7.73
CA SER A 224 10.44 8.96 -6.69
C SER A 224 9.89 8.93 -5.26
N GLY A 225 8.59 9.18 -5.05
CA GLY A 225 7.93 9.18 -3.73
C GLY A 225 7.56 10.57 -3.17
N HIS A 226 7.58 11.63 -3.98
CA HIS A 226 7.32 13.01 -3.51
C HIS A 226 5.96 13.17 -2.81
N MET A 227 4.92 12.45 -3.26
CA MET A 227 3.60 12.47 -2.62
C MET A 227 3.59 11.86 -1.22
N PHE A 228 4.33 10.76 -1.02
CA PHE A 228 4.48 10.15 0.30
C PHE A 228 5.09 11.15 1.30
N ASN A 229 6.15 11.85 0.88
CA ASN A 229 6.80 12.87 1.68
C ASN A 229 5.88 14.05 2.00
N HIS A 230 5.11 14.52 1.02
CA HIS A 230 4.18 15.64 1.20
C HIS A 230 3.01 15.31 2.13
N ILE A 231 2.46 14.09 2.04
CA ILE A 231 1.34 13.63 2.87
C ILE A 231 1.79 13.42 4.31
N ARG A 232 2.90 12.70 4.51
CA ARG A 232 3.37 12.30 5.85
C ARG A 232 4.25 13.34 6.54
N LYS A 233 4.55 14.46 5.87
CA LYS A 233 5.39 15.54 6.38
C LYS A 233 6.70 15.02 6.97
N VAL A 234 7.37 14.14 6.22
CA VAL A 234 8.63 13.51 6.64
C VAL A 234 9.75 14.56 6.73
N PRO A 235 10.75 14.36 7.61
CA PRO A 235 11.90 15.26 7.68
C PRO A 235 12.69 15.24 6.37
N TYR A 236 13.27 16.39 6.00
CA TYR A 236 14.06 16.52 4.77
C TYR A 236 15.36 15.70 4.83
N VAL A 237 16.00 15.72 5.99
CA VAL A 237 17.15 14.89 6.38
C VAL A 237 17.05 14.57 7.87
N ALA A 238 17.65 13.47 8.29
CA ALA A 238 17.76 13.11 9.71
C ALA A 238 19.24 13.00 10.10
N GLY A 239 19.55 13.34 11.35
CA GLY A 239 20.90 13.09 11.88
C GLY A 239 21.13 11.59 12.10
N ASP A 240 22.29 11.07 11.69
CA ASP A 240 22.67 9.66 11.80
C ASP A 240 23.03 9.24 13.25
N GLY A 241 22.64 10.03 14.26
CA GLY A 241 22.97 9.80 15.67
C GLY A 241 24.45 9.93 16.04
N ARG A 242 25.36 10.14 15.06
CA ARG A 242 26.82 10.32 15.27
C ARG A 242 27.35 11.70 14.85
N GLY A 243 26.47 12.71 14.78
CA GLY A 243 26.82 14.06 14.32
C GLY A 243 26.89 14.25 12.80
N GLY A 244 26.65 13.19 12.02
CA GLY A 244 26.49 13.24 10.55
C GLY A 244 25.03 13.32 10.09
N ILE A 245 24.82 13.65 8.82
CA ILE A 245 23.49 13.72 8.19
C ILE A 245 23.23 12.43 7.40
N SER A 246 22.11 11.76 7.68
CA SER A 246 21.61 10.61 6.92
C SER A 246 20.63 11.05 5.84
N TYR A 247 20.93 10.68 4.59
CA TYR A 247 20.18 11.06 3.39
C TYR A 247 19.11 10.04 2.98
N PHE A 248 19.20 8.80 3.48
CA PHE A 248 18.28 7.71 3.17
C PHE A 248 17.64 7.18 4.46
N ALA A 249 16.32 7.00 4.46
CA ALA A 249 15.63 6.47 5.63
C ALA A 249 15.84 4.96 5.75
N GLY A 250 16.05 4.47 6.97
CA GLY A 250 16.10 3.04 7.25
C GLY A 250 14.71 2.41 7.26
N GLY A 251 14.59 1.21 6.67
CA GLY A 251 13.35 0.41 6.63
C GLY A 251 12.53 0.57 5.35
N PHE A 252 11.63 -0.39 5.07
CA PHE A 252 10.88 -0.47 3.80
C PHE A 252 9.72 0.55 3.69
N SER A 253 9.23 1.08 4.81
CA SER A 253 8.03 1.93 4.86
C SER A 253 8.30 3.41 5.16
N ASN A 254 9.57 3.80 5.27
CA ASN A 254 9.99 5.17 5.62
C ASN A 254 10.88 5.73 4.51
N GLN A 255 10.81 7.04 4.29
CA GLN A 255 11.55 7.75 3.23
C GLN A 255 11.84 9.19 3.69
N PHE A 256 12.99 9.75 3.31
CA PHE A 256 13.33 11.16 3.58
C PHE A 256 13.06 12.09 2.38
N GLY A 257 12.97 13.40 2.66
CA GLY A 257 12.81 14.44 1.63
C GLY A 257 13.97 14.50 0.63
N MET A 258 15.21 14.39 1.10
CA MET A 258 16.38 14.41 0.21
C MET A 258 16.49 13.12 -0.62
N GLU A 259 16.08 11.98 -0.05
CA GLU A 259 16.04 10.69 -0.75
C GLU A 259 15.19 10.76 -2.03
N THR A 260 14.01 11.37 -2.00
CA THR A 260 13.17 11.58 -3.20
C THR A 260 13.88 12.33 -4.32
N GLN A 261 14.73 13.31 -3.99
CA GLN A 261 15.43 14.12 -4.98
C GLN A 261 16.60 13.37 -5.59
N ILE A 262 17.36 12.64 -4.76
CA ILE A 262 18.46 11.79 -5.23
C ILE A 262 17.92 10.71 -6.18
N VAL A 263 16.80 10.07 -5.82
CA VAL A 263 16.14 9.05 -6.67
C VAL A 263 15.63 9.67 -7.97
N ALA A 264 14.97 10.83 -7.91
CA ALA A 264 14.51 11.53 -9.12
C ALA A 264 15.65 11.92 -10.06
N ALA A 265 16.80 12.37 -9.52
CA ALA A 265 17.98 12.69 -10.30
C ALA A 265 18.59 11.46 -10.99
N ILE A 266 18.68 10.33 -10.28
CA ILE A 266 19.15 9.06 -10.87
C ILE A 266 18.24 8.63 -12.02
N TYR A 267 16.92 8.68 -11.82
CA TYR A 267 15.95 8.36 -12.88
C TYR A 267 16.03 9.34 -14.06
N ALA A 268 16.28 10.63 -13.81
CA ALA A 268 16.47 11.62 -14.86
C ALA A 268 17.70 11.31 -15.72
N VAL A 269 18.85 11.01 -15.10
CA VAL A 269 20.10 10.66 -15.81
C VAL A 269 19.90 9.40 -16.64
N LEU A 270 19.26 8.36 -16.08
CA LEU A 270 18.96 7.13 -16.80
C LEU A 270 18.01 7.32 -17.98
N SER A 271 16.93 8.08 -17.77
CA SER A 271 15.96 8.40 -18.82
C SER A 271 16.62 9.18 -19.94
N PHE A 272 17.43 10.18 -19.60
CA PHE A 272 18.16 11.00 -20.58
C PHE A 272 19.18 10.17 -21.37
N ALA A 273 19.96 9.32 -20.70
CA ALA A 273 20.92 8.43 -21.37
C ALA A 273 20.22 7.47 -22.35
N THR A 274 19.06 6.93 -21.96
CA THR A 274 18.25 6.04 -22.82
C THR A 274 17.68 6.79 -24.02
N ILE A 275 17.11 7.98 -23.81
CA ILE A 275 16.58 8.82 -24.89
C ILE A 275 17.71 9.26 -25.84
N ALA A 276 18.88 9.61 -25.31
CA ALA A 276 20.04 9.96 -26.11
C ALA A 276 20.47 8.79 -27.00
N LEU A 277 20.62 7.59 -26.44
CA LEU A 277 20.97 6.37 -27.18
C LEU A 277 19.93 6.01 -28.25
N ALA A 278 18.64 6.15 -27.95
CA ALA A 278 17.58 5.73 -28.87
C ALA A 278 17.26 6.77 -29.96
N MET A 279 17.35 8.07 -29.66
CA MET A 279 16.82 9.13 -30.54
C MET A 279 17.89 10.07 -31.09
N LYS A 280 18.96 10.33 -30.34
CA LYS A 280 19.99 11.31 -30.72
C LYS A 280 21.22 10.66 -31.36
N VAL A 281 21.74 9.59 -30.75
CA VAL A 281 22.92 8.88 -31.22
C VAL A 281 22.76 8.29 -32.64
N PRO A 282 21.59 7.74 -33.05
CA PRO A 282 21.40 7.26 -34.41
C PRO A 282 21.39 8.37 -35.48
N ARG A 283 21.24 9.63 -35.09
CA ARG A 283 21.18 10.79 -36.00
C ARG A 283 22.52 11.49 -36.20
N ILE A 284 23.59 11.03 -35.54
CA ILE A 284 24.94 11.59 -35.70
C ILE A 284 25.52 11.06 -37.00
N ALA A 285 25.89 11.95 -37.92
CA ALA A 285 26.37 11.59 -39.26
C ALA A 285 27.82 11.06 -39.25
N ASP A 286 28.66 11.49 -38.31
CA ASP A 286 30.03 10.99 -38.17
C ASP A 286 30.07 9.67 -37.40
N ASN A 287 30.60 8.63 -38.04
CA ASN A 287 30.71 7.27 -37.49
C ASN A 287 31.58 7.22 -36.22
N LYS A 288 32.66 8.03 -36.15
CA LYS A 288 33.53 8.04 -34.96
C LYS A 288 32.84 8.73 -33.78
N ALA A 289 32.24 9.91 -34.00
CA ALA A 289 31.44 10.58 -32.99
C ALA A 289 30.23 9.74 -32.53
N GLN A 290 29.59 9.00 -33.44
CA GLN A 290 28.50 8.08 -33.09
C GLN A 290 28.98 6.96 -32.18
N GLN A 291 30.07 6.27 -32.52
CA GLN A 291 30.66 5.21 -31.67
C GLN A 291 31.05 5.73 -30.29
N VAL A 292 31.71 6.88 -30.24
CA VAL A 292 32.08 7.54 -28.97
C VAL A 292 30.82 7.89 -28.16
N ALA A 293 29.77 8.42 -28.79
CA ALA A 293 28.53 8.73 -28.11
C ALA A 293 27.79 7.47 -27.60
N VAL A 294 27.83 6.35 -28.34
CA VAL A 294 27.30 5.05 -27.85
C VAL A 294 28.07 4.60 -26.61
N ILE A 295 29.40 4.68 -26.62
CA ILE A 295 30.24 4.27 -25.49
C ILE A 295 30.00 5.19 -24.28
N ILE A 296 29.94 6.50 -24.49
CA ILE A 296 29.69 7.47 -23.41
C ILE A 296 28.29 7.27 -22.81
N TRP A 297 27.23 7.30 -23.61
CA TRP A 297 25.88 7.15 -23.05
C TRP A 297 25.61 5.73 -22.53
N GLY A 298 26.19 4.72 -23.16
CA GLY A 298 26.18 3.33 -22.67
C GLY A 298 26.90 3.20 -21.33
N SER A 299 28.07 3.81 -21.19
CA SER A 299 28.81 3.83 -19.91
C SER A 299 28.08 4.62 -18.82
N VAL A 300 27.38 5.72 -19.13
CA VAL A 300 26.53 6.45 -18.16
C VAL A 300 25.35 5.59 -17.69
N LEU A 301 24.69 4.88 -18.62
CA LEU A 301 23.58 3.98 -18.31
C LEU A 301 24.05 2.77 -17.47
N LEU A 302 25.26 2.30 -17.72
CA LEU A 302 25.95 1.27 -16.95
C LEU A 302 26.52 1.81 -15.63
N ALA A 303 26.95 3.06 -15.52
CA ALA A 303 27.53 3.62 -14.30
C ALA A 303 26.45 3.92 -13.23
N SER A 304 25.20 4.05 -13.64
CA SER A 304 24.07 4.12 -12.70
C SER A 304 24.00 2.81 -11.89
N GLY A 305 24.34 2.89 -10.60
CA GLY A 305 24.47 1.71 -9.75
C GLY A 305 23.20 0.86 -9.63
N THR A 306 22.01 1.44 -9.82
CA THR A 306 20.73 0.73 -9.70
C THR A 306 20.45 -0.16 -10.91
N THR A 307 20.74 0.31 -12.14
CA THR A 307 20.62 -0.51 -13.36
C THR A 307 21.67 -1.60 -13.40
N MET A 308 22.90 -1.31 -12.99
CA MET A 308 23.93 -2.34 -12.78
C MET A 308 23.46 -3.42 -11.81
N LEU A 309 22.90 -3.04 -10.66
CA LEU A 309 22.42 -4.03 -9.68
C LEU A 309 21.29 -4.88 -10.25
N ILE A 310 20.31 -4.30 -10.95
CA ILE A 310 19.21 -5.07 -11.56
C ILE A 310 19.73 -5.99 -12.67
N VAL A 311 20.62 -5.51 -13.54
CA VAL A 311 21.22 -6.31 -14.62
C VAL A 311 22.08 -7.43 -14.04
N VAL A 312 22.91 -7.14 -13.04
CA VAL A 312 23.72 -8.15 -12.33
C VAL A 312 22.83 -9.18 -11.63
N GLN A 313 21.71 -8.76 -11.03
CA GLN A 313 20.72 -9.65 -10.41
C GLN A 313 20.08 -10.58 -11.45
N LEU A 314 19.62 -10.04 -12.56
CA LEU A 314 18.99 -10.82 -13.62
C LEU A 314 20.00 -11.77 -14.28
N ALA A 315 21.20 -11.27 -14.61
CA ALA A 315 22.28 -12.06 -15.19
C ALA A 315 22.72 -13.19 -14.27
N SER A 316 22.85 -12.94 -12.96
CA SER A 316 23.17 -13.97 -11.97
C SER A 316 22.07 -15.05 -11.88
N ARG A 317 20.79 -14.67 -11.92
CA ARG A 317 19.67 -15.64 -11.93
C ARG A 317 19.61 -16.46 -13.22
N ILE A 318 19.81 -15.83 -14.38
CA ILE A 318 19.88 -16.54 -15.66
C ILE A 318 21.09 -17.49 -15.69
N PHE A 319 22.23 -17.04 -15.19
CA PHE A 319 23.43 -17.85 -15.09
C PHE A 319 23.21 -19.07 -14.19
N THR A 320 22.72 -18.87 -12.96
CA THR A 320 22.47 -19.97 -12.01
C THR A 320 21.44 -20.96 -12.56
N PHE A 321 20.38 -20.49 -13.21
CA PHE A 321 19.43 -21.35 -13.92
C PHE A 321 20.10 -22.17 -15.03
N THR A 322 20.92 -21.53 -15.88
CA THR A 322 21.61 -22.18 -17.00
C THR A 322 22.66 -23.18 -16.51
N ALA A 323 23.41 -22.85 -15.46
CA ALA A 323 24.40 -23.71 -14.83
C ALA A 323 23.73 -24.97 -14.25
N ASN A 324 22.62 -24.80 -13.51
CA ASN A 324 21.84 -25.92 -12.99
C ASN A 324 21.26 -26.79 -14.12
N GLN A 325 20.83 -26.16 -15.22
CA GLN A 325 20.35 -26.88 -16.40
C GLN A 325 21.44 -27.71 -17.08
N LEU A 326 22.66 -27.17 -17.17
CA LEU A 326 23.80 -27.86 -17.75
C LEU A 326 24.23 -29.05 -16.88
N VAL A 327 24.23 -28.87 -15.56
CA VAL A 327 24.45 -29.95 -14.58
C VAL A 327 23.40 -31.05 -14.74
N LEU A 328 22.14 -30.68 -14.90
CA LEU A 328 21.06 -31.66 -15.07
C LEU A 328 21.24 -32.54 -16.31
N ARG A 329 21.77 -32.00 -17.41
CA ARG A 329 21.97 -32.75 -18.67
C ARG A 329 22.96 -33.90 -18.55
N SER A 330 23.88 -33.87 -17.57
CA SER A 330 24.87 -34.92 -17.35
C SER A 330 24.55 -35.82 -16.15
N LEU A 331 23.51 -35.52 -15.38
CA LEU A 331 23.18 -36.25 -14.16
C LEU A 331 22.03 -37.25 -14.36
N PRO A 332 22.23 -38.53 -13.97
CA PRO A 332 21.16 -39.51 -13.84
C PRO A 332 20.13 -39.13 -12.76
N PRO A 333 18.86 -39.53 -12.90
CA PRO A 333 17.81 -39.24 -11.91
C PRO A 333 18.14 -39.73 -10.49
N ALA A 334 18.79 -40.89 -10.34
CA ALA A 334 19.16 -41.41 -9.01
C ALA A 334 20.14 -40.49 -8.25
N ILE A 335 21.12 -39.90 -8.95
CA ILE A 335 22.06 -38.94 -8.34
C ILE A 335 21.32 -37.65 -7.94
N MET A 336 20.35 -37.22 -8.76
CA MET A 336 19.48 -36.09 -8.43
C MET A 336 18.60 -36.37 -7.21
N GLY A 337 18.14 -37.61 -7.02
CA GLY A 337 17.41 -38.05 -5.83
C GLY A 337 18.24 -37.89 -4.56
N VAL A 338 19.49 -38.40 -4.56
CA VAL A 338 20.39 -38.24 -3.41
C VAL A 338 20.81 -36.79 -3.20
N ALA A 339 20.97 -36.00 -4.27
CA ALA A 339 21.21 -34.56 -4.15
C ALA A 339 20.05 -33.84 -3.45
N SER A 340 18.81 -34.24 -3.74
CA SER A 340 17.61 -33.72 -3.05
C SER A 340 17.57 -34.14 -1.57
N GLN A 341 17.99 -35.36 -1.23
CA GLN A 341 18.14 -35.79 0.16
C GLN A 341 19.21 -34.98 0.91
N LEU A 342 20.36 -34.72 0.27
CA LEU A 342 21.41 -33.87 0.87
C LEU A 342 20.95 -32.41 1.05
N GLU A 343 20.13 -31.89 0.14
CA GLU A 343 19.50 -30.58 0.30
C GLU A 343 18.53 -30.55 1.49
N LEU A 344 17.66 -31.56 1.61
CA LEU A 344 16.77 -31.72 2.76
C LEU A 344 17.55 -31.82 4.08
N TYR A 345 18.64 -32.58 4.08
CA TYR A 345 19.56 -32.69 5.21
C TYR A 345 20.15 -31.34 5.61
N PHE A 346 20.73 -30.61 4.65
CA PHE A 346 21.31 -29.29 4.86
C PHE A 346 20.29 -28.28 5.40
N ILE A 347 19.11 -28.20 4.77
CA ILE A 347 18.03 -27.30 5.18
C ILE A 347 17.55 -27.65 6.59
N SER A 348 17.41 -28.94 6.91
CA SER A 348 16.94 -29.39 8.23
C SER A 348 17.88 -28.97 9.35
N ILE A 349 19.19 -29.15 9.19
CA ILE A 349 20.18 -28.69 10.18
C ILE A 349 20.04 -27.19 10.42
N LEU A 350 20.05 -26.40 9.34
CA LEU A 350 19.94 -24.95 9.45
C LEU A 350 18.63 -24.53 10.11
N TYR A 351 17.51 -25.08 9.64
CA TYR A 351 16.17 -24.72 10.11
C TYR A 351 15.99 -24.94 11.61
N PHE A 352 16.30 -26.14 12.11
CA PHE A 352 16.20 -26.45 13.53
C PHE A 352 17.19 -25.67 14.40
N SER A 353 18.34 -25.29 13.84
CA SER A 353 19.38 -24.60 14.59
C SER A 353 19.13 -23.10 14.74
N ARG A 354 18.56 -22.41 13.72
CA ARG A 354 18.52 -20.93 13.69
C ARG A 354 17.14 -20.29 13.61
N GLU A 355 16.13 -20.96 13.06
CA GLU A 355 14.89 -20.27 12.66
C GLU A 355 14.12 -19.69 13.85
N SER A 356 13.99 -20.47 14.93
CA SER A 356 13.32 -20.02 16.16
C SER A 356 14.04 -18.84 16.83
N ILE A 357 15.38 -18.86 16.80
CA ILE A 357 16.23 -17.79 17.35
C ILE A 357 16.07 -16.52 16.52
N ARG A 358 16.11 -16.61 15.19
CA ARG A 358 15.89 -15.46 14.28
C ARG A 358 14.51 -14.82 14.52
N MET A 359 13.47 -15.63 14.67
CA MET A 359 12.11 -15.14 14.95
C MET A 359 12.01 -14.47 16.33
N ALA A 360 12.72 -14.96 17.34
CA ALA A 360 12.76 -14.33 18.65
C ALA A 360 13.53 -13.00 18.63
N ILE A 361 14.66 -12.94 17.93
CA ILE A 361 15.46 -11.72 17.73
C ILE A 361 14.64 -10.63 17.02
N GLN A 362 13.91 -10.98 15.96
CA GLN A 362 13.10 -10.02 15.20
C GLN A 362 11.94 -9.40 15.99
N ARG A 363 11.46 -10.07 17.03
CA ARG A 363 10.36 -9.59 17.89
C ARG A 363 10.82 -8.63 18.98
N GLN A 364 12.12 -8.40 19.14
CA GLN A 364 12.65 -7.45 20.10
C GLN A 364 12.52 -6.02 19.54
N PRO A 365 11.69 -5.14 20.12
CA PRO A 365 11.61 -3.77 19.67
C PRO A 365 12.95 -3.06 19.95
N LEU A 366 13.51 -2.41 18.94
CA LEU A 366 14.60 -1.42 19.08
C LEU A 366 14.16 -0.16 19.87
N GLN A 367 12.93 -0.13 20.40
CA GLN A 367 12.41 0.95 21.21
C GLN A 367 12.66 0.71 22.69
N LEU A 368 13.62 1.48 23.20
CA LEU A 368 13.79 1.87 24.59
C LEU A 368 12.45 1.92 25.35
N LYS A 369 12.26 1.03 26.33
CA LYS A 369 11.44 1.38 27.50
C LYS A 369 12.35 2.20 28.42
N PRO A 370 12.08 3.50 28.67
CA PRO A 370 12.66 4.15 29.83
C PRO A 370 12.06 3.43 31.03
N LEU A 371 12.89 2.74 31.82
CA LEU A 371 12.47 2.15 33.08
C LEU A 371 11.91 3.27 33.97
N THR A 372 10.60 3.21 34.22
CA THR A 372 9.92 4.02 35.21
C THR A 372 10.41 3.65 36.61
N MET A 373 10.96 4.66 37.29
CA MET A 373 10.89 4.95 38.72
C MET A 373 10.86 3.76 39.70
N VAL A 374 11.96 3.59 40.44
CA VAL A 374 11.86 3.49 41.91
C VAL A 374 12.65 4.65 42.48
N SER A 375 11.91 5.56 43.10
CA SER A 375 12.44 6.69 43.86
C SER A 375 13.16 6.13 45.10
N HIS A 376 14.45 6.43 45.22
CA HIS A 376 15.00 6.79 46.52
C HIS A 376 15.73 8.12 46.34
N LYS A 377 15.13 9.16 46.94
CA LYS A 377 15.77 10.43 47.22
C LYS A 377 17.06 10.14 47.97
N ASP A 378 18.19 10.54 47.40
CA ASP A 378 19.23 11.20 48.17
C ASP A 378 19.93 12.25 47.31
N SER A 379 20.02 13.43 47.92
CA SER A 379 20.50 14.69 47.39
C SER A 379 22.00 14.69 47.17
N THR A 380 22.44 15.08 45.96
CA THR A 380 23.48 16.08 45.63
C THR A 380 24.08 15.83 44.23
N GLY A 381 24.18 16.89 43.41
CA GLY A 381 25.16 16.97 42.33
C GLY A 381 24.77 16.46 40.93
N THR A 382 24.85 17.38 39.96
CA THR A 382 24.98 17.20 38.49
C THR A 382 23.78 16.77 37.64
N ALA A 383 23.52 17.56 36.59
CA ALA A 383 22.51 17.36 35.55
C ALA A 383 22.69 16.04 34.75
N PRO A 384 21.62 15.41 34.24
CA PRO A 384 21.70 14.07 33.68
C PRO A 384 22.27 14.05 32.25
N LYS A 385 23.28 13.21 32.01
CA LYS A 385 23.89 12.88 30.71
C LYS A 385 22.96 12.00 29.85
N LYS A 386 21.85 12.55 29.36
CA LYS A 386 20.82 11.83 28.56
C LYS A 386 21.33 11.14 27.28
N GLY A 387 22.48 11.53 26.73
CA GLY A 387 23.01 10.98 25.47
C GLY A 387 23.79 9.67 25.59
N ASN A 388 24.50 9.45 26.70
CA ASN A 388 25.36 8.28 26.87
C ASN A 388 24.55 7.02 27.21
N ASP A 389 23.53 7.14 28.05
CA ASP A 389 22.69 6.03 28.53
C ASP A 389 21.92 5.35 27.37
N VAL A 390 21.50 6.14 26.37
CA VAL A 390 20.79 5.63 25.19
C VAL A 390 21.73 4.86 24.25
N SER A 391 23.00 5.26 24.17
CA SER A 391 24.02 4.55 23.39
C SER A 391 24.41 3.23 24.06
N GLU A 392 24.51 3.23 25.40
CA GLU A 392 24.88 2.07 26.19
C GLU A 392 23.77 1.01 26.18
N ALA A 393 22.51 1.40 26.36
CA ALA A 393 21.37 0.49 26.25
C ALA A 393 21.26 -0.16 24.85
N ARG A 394 21.58 0.58 23.80
CA ARG A 394 21.60 0.08 22.42
C ARG A 394 22.73 -0.93 22.20
N ASN A 395 23.92 -0.65 22.73
CA ASN A 395 25.05 -1.57 22.65
C ASN A 395 24.80 -2.86 23.44
N ILE A 396 24.14 -2.77 24.60
CA ILE A 396 23.71 -3.94 25.37
C ILE A 396 22.68 -4.78 24.60
N ALA A 397 21.70 -4.13 23.96
CA ALA A 397 20.71 -4.82 23.14
C ALA A 397 21.37 -5.53 21.94
N LEU A 398 22.27 -4.86 21.22
CA LEU A 398 23.03 -5.44 20.10
C LEU A 398 23.89 -6.62 20.55
N GLN A 399 24.60 -6.48 21.67
CA GLN A 399 25.39 -7.56 22.23
C GLN A 399 24.52 -8.74 22.65
N SER A 400 23.31 -8.49 23.15
CA SER A 400 22.36 -9.57 23.47
C SER A 400 21.88 -10.32 22.23
N VAL A 401 21.69 -9.61 21.10
CA VAL A 401 21.36 -10.22 19.80
C VAL A 401 22.53 -11.07 19.31
N VAL A 402 23.75 -10.54 19.31
CA VAL A 402 24.96 -11.27 18.92
C VAL A 402 25.14 -12.53 19.78
N ASN A 403 25.03 -12.40 21.11
CA ASN A 403 25.13 -13.52 22.04
C ASN A 403 24.06 -14.58 21.74
N MET A 404 22.79 -14.20 21.53
CA MET A 404 21.72 -15.13 21.18
C MET A 404 21.96 -15.85 19.84
N SER A 405 22.55 -15.17 18.85
CA SER A 405 22.90 -15.79 17.57
C SER A 405 23.98 -16.86 17.69
N TYR A 406 24.86 -16.82 18.70
CA TYR A 406 25.80 -17.93 18.94
C TYR A 406 25.11 -19.22 19.43
N LEU A 407 23.91 -19.13 19.98
CA LEU A 407 23.13 -20.31 20.38
C LEU A 407 22.74 -21.15 19.16
N SER A 408 22.56 -20.55 17.98
CA SER A 408 22.26 -21.31 16.77
C SER A 408 23.43 -22.16 16.31
N LEU A 409 24.68 -21.72 16.54
CA LEU A 409 25.86 -22.54 16.26
C LEU A 409 25.96 -23.72 17.23
N ALA A 410 25.67 -23.50 18.52
CA ALA A 410 25.68 -24.57 19.52
C ALA A 410 24.61 -25.64 19.24
N LEU A 411 23.38 -25.22 18.93
CA LEU A 411 22.31 -26.12 18.46
C LEU A 411 22.70 -26.78 17.12
N GLY A 412 23.40 -26.04 16.26
CA GLY A 412 24.00 -26.53 15.02
C GLY A 412 24.84 -27.79 15.21
N PHE A 413 25.78 -27.78 16.15
CA PHE A 413 26.60 -28.96 16.45
C PHE A 413 25.75 -30.16 16.90
N LEU A 414 24.75 -29.94 17.77
CA LEU A 414 23.86 -31.00 18.24
C LEU A 414 23.05 -31.61 17.09
N PHE A 415 22.40 -30.78 16.27
CA PHE A 415 21.57 -31.24 15.16
C PHE A 415 22.42 -31.78 14.00
N ALA A 416 23.57 -31.20 13.69
CA ALA A 416 24.47 -31.75 12.68
C ALA A 416 24.94 -33.16 13.05
N MET A 417 25.30 -33.40 14.32
CA MET A 417 25.66 -34.74 14.78
C MET A 417 24.47 -35.70 14.72
N ALA A 418 23.30 -35.30 15.22
CA ALA A 418 22.11 -36.14 15.24
C ALA A 418 21.60 -36.49 13.83
N PHE A 419 21.56 -35.52 12.92
CA PHE A 419 21.13 -35.77 11.55
C PHE A 419 22.21 -36.51 10.75
N ALA A 420 23.51 -36.23 10.95
CA ALA A 420 24.58 -36.97 10.26
C ALA A 420 24.54 -38.46 10.61
N THR A 421 24.41 -38.80 11.88
CA THR A 421 24.29 -40.20 12.31
C THR A 421 23.03 -40.83 11.75
N SER A 422 21.89 -40.14 11.79
CA SER A 422 20.64 -40.61 11.20
C SER A 422 20.75 -40.86 9.70
N TYR A 423 21.32 -39.94 8.92
CA TYR A 423 21.42 -40.07 7.45
C TYR A 423 22.45 -41.11 7.01
N ILE A 424 23.45 -41.41 7.85
CA ILE A 424 24.41 -42.49 7.60
C ILE A 424 23.79 -43.85 7.95
N GLN A 425 23.06 -43.95 9.07
CA GLN A 425 22.50 -45.22 9.56
C GLN A 425 21.20 -45.63 8.84
N LEU A 426 20.35 -44.67 8.47
CA LEU A 426 19.08 -44.93 7.77
C LEU A 426 19.25 -44.94 6.24
N ALA A 427 20.46 -44.75 5.72
CA ALA A 427 20.72 -44.83 4.28
C ALA A 427 20.40 -46.24 3.76
N SER A 428 19.64 -46.32 2.67
CA SER A 428 19.43 -47.59 1.97
C SER A 428 20.76 -48.10 1.39
N ARG A 429 20.86 -49.41 1.13
CA ARG A 429 22.09 -50.02 0.55
C ARG A 429 22.49 -49.33 -0.77
N GLU A 430 21.49 -49.00 -1.60
CA GLU A 430 21.69 -48.25 -2.85
C GLU A 430 22.34 -46.87 -2.64
N VAL A 431 22.00 -46.17 -1.54
CA VAL A 431 22.58 -44.86 -1.22
C VAL A 431 24.01 -45.00 -0.71
N SER A 432 24.27 -45.97 0.18
CA SER A 432 25.58 -46.13 0.79
C SER A 432 26.65 -46.65 -0.18
N GLU A 433 26.24 -47.28 -1.28
CA GLU A 433 27.16 -47.79 -2.31
C GLU A 433 27.56 -46.72 -3.35
N LEU A 434 26.91 -45.56 -3.37
CA LEU A 434 27.28 -44.46 -4.27
C LEU A 434 28.67 -43.88 -3.93
N PRO A 435 29.48 -43.56 -4.96
CA PRO A 435 30.81 -43.03 -4.76
C PRO A 435 30.76 -41.70 -4.01
N TYR A 436 31.60 -41.59 -2.99
CA TYR A 436 31.75 -40.40 -2.13
C TYR A 436 30.49 -39.96 -1.37
N TYR A 437 29.51 -40.84 -1.12
CA TYR A 437 28.32 -40.49 -0.32
C TYR A 437 28.66 -40.06 1.12
N HIS A 438 29.42 -40.87 1.86
CA HIS A 438 29.81 -40.55 3.25
C HIS A 438 30.64 -39.26 3.33
N ALA A 439 31.57 -39.08 2.39
CA ALA A 439 32.34 -37.84 2.28
C ALA A 439 31.42 -36.62 2.00
N SER A 440 30.41 -36.80 1.14
CA SER A 440 29.40 -35.77 0.83
C SER A 440 28.58 -35.36 2.04
N VAL A 441 28.13 -36.32 2.86
CA VAL A 441 27.41 -36.05 4.12
C VAL A 441 28.29 -35.24 5.07
N ILE A 442 29.54 -35.67 5.30
CA ILE A 442 30.48 -34.99 6.20
C ILE A 442 30.76 -33.56 5.72
N ILE A 443 31.06 -33.37 4.43
CA ILE A 443 31.32 -32.04 3.85
C ILE A 443 30.08 -31.14 4.00
N THR A 444 28.88 -31.69 3.78
CA THR A 444 27.62 -30.95 3.94
C THR A 444 27.36 -30.57 5.41
N SER A 445 27.69 -31.44 6.37
CA SER A 445 27.66 -31.11 7.80
C SER A 445 28.59 -29.94 8.11
N VAL A 446 29.84 -30.02 7.66
CA VAL A 446 30.84 -28.95 7.86
C VAL A 446 30.35 -27.64 7.22
N ALA A 447 29.84 -27.71 5.99
CA ALA A 447 29.26 -26.55 5.31
C ALA A 447 28.11 -25.93 6.12
N SER A 448 27.19 -26.73 6.66
CA SER A 448 26.07 -26.23 7.46
C SER A 448 26.54 -25.53 8.75
N LEU A 449 27.57 -26.07 9.43
CA LEU A 449 28.16 -25.44 10.61
C LEU A 449 28.89 -24.14 10.26
N MET A 450 29.56 -24.10 9.11
CA MET A 450 30.17 -22.88 8.56
C MET A 450 29.11 -21.82 8.26
N GLU A 451 27.99 -22.18 7.63
CA GLU A 451 26.89 -21.24 7.42
C GLU A 451 26.31 -20.74 8.75
N LEU A 452 26.10 -21.61 9.74
CA LEU A 452 25.63 -21.20 11.07
C LEU A 452 26.59 -20.27 11.81
N SER A 453 27.90 -20.36 11.53
CA SER A 453 28.87 -19.42 12.08
C SER A 453 28.68 -17.98 11.56
N THR A 454 27.96 -17.81 10.44
CA THR A 454 27.65 -16.48 9.88
C THR A 454 26.45 -15.80 10.55
N GLU A 455 25.67 -16.51 11.39
CA GLU A 455 24.45 -15.99 12.01
C GLU A 455 24.63 -14.70 12.83
N PRO A 456 25.71 -14.55 13.63
CA PRO A 456 25.95 -13.29 14.34
C PRO A 456 26.07 -12.10 13.37
N PHE A 457 26.75 -12.27 12.24
CA PHE A 457 26.90 -11.23 11.23
C PHE A 457 25.59 -10.96 10.49
N PHE A 458 24.89 -12.02 10.11
CA PHE A 458 23.59 -11.93 9.43
C PHE A 458 22.56 -11.16 10.27
N THR A 459 22.44 -11.50 11.55
CA THR A 459 21.46 -10.87 12.45
C THR A 459 21.75 -9.39 12.68
N VAL A 460 23.02 -9.00 12.76
CA VAL A 460 23.43 -7.59 12.82
C VAL A 460 23.07 -6.84 11.53
N VAL A 461 23.42 -7.38 10.36
CA VAL A 461 23.09 -6.80 9.04
C VAL A 461 21.57 -6.65 8.87
N GLN A 462 20.81 -7.64 9.33
CA GLN A 462 19.35 -7.62 9.30
C GLN A 462 18.76 -6.55 10.25
N GLN A 463 19.31 -6.40 11.45
CA GLN A 463 18.85 -5.42 12.44
C GLN A 463 19.10 -3.97 11.96
N TYR A 464 20.20 -3.75 11.25
CA TYR A 464 20.52 -2.46 10.62
C TYR A 464 19.84 -2.23 9.26
N MET A 465 18.97 -3.14 8.81
CA MET A 465 18.25 -3.04 7.54
C MET A 465 19.20 -2.84 6.33
N LEU A 466 20.41 -3.42 6.39
CA LEU A 466 21.42 -3.34 5.33
C LEU A 466 21.10 -4.33 4.19
N HIS A 467 19.87 -4.23 3.65
CA HIS A 467 19.32 -5.15 2.66
C HIS A 467 20.17 -5.25 1.39
N ARG A 468 20.80 -4.14 0.99
CA ARG A 468 21.70 -4.12 -0.18
C ARG A 468 22.95 -4.98 0.04
N GLN A 469 23.61 -4.85 1.19
CA GLN A 469 24.81 -5.63 1.50
C GLN A 469 24.47 -7.11 1.62
N ARG A 470 23.37 -7.43 2.33
CA ARG A 470 22.83 -8.79 2.43
C ARG A 470 22.57 -9.40 1.07
N ALA A 471 21.84 -8.70 0.20
CA ALA A 471 21.51 -9.20 -1.12
C ALA A 471 22.77 -9.47 -1.95
N VAL A 472 23.77 -8.58 -1.93
CA VAL A 472 25.03 -8.78 -2.67
C VAL A 472 25.78 -10.02 -2.19
N VAL A 473 25.89 -10.22 -0.87
CA VAL A 473 26.61 -11.37 -0.28
C VAL A 473 25.88 -12.69 -0.53
N GLU A 474 24.55 -12.74 -0.35
CA GLU A 474 23.77 -13.95 -0.62
C GLU A 474 23.76 -14.33 -2.10
N MET A 475 23.67 -13.35 -2.99
CA MET A 475 23.68 -13.59 -4.44
C MET A 475 25.05 -14.01 -4.95
N SER A 476 26.14 -13.44 -4.42
CA SER A 476 27.49 -13.88 -4.77
C SER A 476 27.73 -15.31 -4.30
N ALA A 477 27.29 -15.67 -3.08
CA ALA A 477 27.38 -17.03 -2.58
C ALA A 477 26.59 -18.03 -3.45
N ALA A 478 25.35 -17.69 -3.85
CA ALA A 478 24.53 -18.54 -4.72
C ALA A 478 25.14 -18.71 -6.12
N PHE A 479 25.75 -17.64 -6.66
CA PHE A 479 26.49 -17.68 -7.92
C PHE A 479 27.70 -18.62 -7.82
N VAL A 480 28.53 -18.46 -6.78
CA VAL A 480 29.71 -19.31 -6.54
C VAL A 480 29.31 -20.78 -6.35
N LYS A 481 28.25 -21.07 -5.57
CA LYS A 481 27.70 -22.43 -5.43
C LYS A 481 27.41 -23.06 -6.79
N SER A 482 26.63 -22.37 -7.62
CA SER A 482 26.17 -22.88 -8.91
C SER A 482 27.33 -23.04 -9.89
N LEU A 483 28.27 -22.09 -9.90
CA LEU A 483 29.49 -22.17 -10.70
C LEU A 483 30.36 -23.36 -10.28
N THR A 484 30.62 -23.53 -9.00
CA THR A 484 31.45 -24.62 -8.48
C THR A 484 30.82 -25.99 -8.76
N THR A 485 29.52 -26.16 -8.51
CA THR A 485 28.82 -27.41 -8.83
C THR A 485 28.86 -27.70 -10.34
N CYS A 486 28.66 -26.67 -11.18
CA CYS A 486 28.75 -26.82 -12.63
C CYS A 486 30.15 -27.21 -13.11
N LEU A 487 31.20 -26.55 -12.61
CA LEU A 487 32.59 -26.86 -12.96
C LEU A 487 32.98 -28.25 -12.49
N ALA A 488 32.61 -28.65 -11.28
CA ALA A 488 32.87 -29.98 -10.75
C ALA A 488 32.15 -31.08 -11.56
N CYS A 489 30.88 -30.88 -11.92
CA CYS A 489 30.14 -31.81 -12.79
C CYS A 489 30.70 -31.85 -14.21
N ALA A 490 31.09 -30.71 -14.79
CA ALA A 490 31.69 -30.65 -16.12
C ALA A 490 33.06 -31.33 -16.16
N TRP A 491 33.87 -31.14 -15.11
CA TRP A 491 35.15 -31.82 -14.95
C TRP A 491 34.96 -33.33 -14.83
N ALA A 492 34.06 -33.79 -13.95
CA ALA A 492 33.70 -35.20 -13.79
C ALA A 492 33.28 -35.84 -15.12
N SER A 493 32.42 -35.15 -15.87
CA SER A 493 31.93 -35.63 -17.16
C SER A 493 33.02 -35.70 -18.22
N ARG A 494 34.05 -34.83 -18.17
CA ARG A 494 35.17 -34.86 -19.13
C ARG A 494 36.21 -35.92 -18.79
N THR A 495 36.45 -36.18 -17.51
CA THR A 495 37.45 -37.16 -17.05
C THR A 495 36.88 -38.57 -16.90
N GLY A 496 35.58 -38.76 -17.13
CA GLY A 496 34.92 -40.07 -17.00
C GLY A 496 34.84 -40.61 -15.58
N HIS A 497 35.11 -39.79 -14.56
CA HIS A 497 35.05 -40.20 -13.16
C HIS A 497 33.63 -40.02 -12.60
N SER A 498 33.06 -41.07 -12.01
CA SER A 498 31.75 -41.03 -11.34
C SER A 498 31.88 -40.42 -9.93
N ILE A 499 31.85 -39.09 -9.84
CA ILE A 499 32.00 -38.38 -8.54
C ILE A 499 30.67 -38.31 -7.74
N GLY A 500 29.64 -39.03 -8.17
CA GLY A 500 28.36 -39.14 -7.47
C GLY A 500 27.76 -37.77 -7.12
N VAL A 501 27.52 -37.53 -5.83
CA VAL A 501 26.86 -36.33 -5.30
C VAL A 501 27.85 -35.30 -4.74
N LEU A 502 29.15 -35.60 -4.76
CA LEU A 502 30.20 -34.72 -4.23
C LEU A 502 30.17 -33.28 -4.80
N PRO A 503 29.88 -33.05 -6.11
CA PRO A 503 29.79 -31.69 -6.66
C PRO A 503 28.78 -30.77 -5.95
N PHE A 504 27.70 -31.32 -5.40
CA PHE A 504 26.69 -30.55 -4.66
C PHE A 504 27.21 -30.16 -3.27
N SER A 505 27.88 -31.09 -2.58
CA SER A 505 28.47 -30.88 -1.25
C SER A 505 29.58 -29.83 -1.29
N ILE A 506 30.46 -29.88 -2.30
CA ILE A 506 31.48 -28.86 -2.52
C ILE A 506 30.82 -27.51 -2.83
N GLY A 507 29.70 -27.51 -3.57
CA GLY A 507 28.87 -26.32 -3.78
C GLY A 507 28.40 -25.69 -2.46
N TYR A 508 27.86 -26.48 -1.52
CA TYR A 508 27.45 -26.00 -0.20
C TYR A 508 28.63 -25.46 0.62
N LEU A 509 29.80 -26.08 0.54
CA LEU A 509 31.01 -25.61 1.22
C LEU A 509 31.48 -24.25 0.67
N CYS A 510 31.53 -24.11 -0.66
CA CYS A 510 31.89 -22.85 -1.31
C CYS A 510 30.86 -21.75 -1.07
N TYR A 511 29.57 -22.10 -1.01
CA TYR A 511 28.49 -21.18 -0.61
C TYR A 511 28.77 -20.60 0.78
N SER A 512 28.97 -21.47 1.76
CA SER A 512 29.17 -21.10 3.16
C SER A 512 30.46 -20.29 3.36
N SER A 513 31.54 -20.68 2.67
CA SER A 513 32.81 -19.94 2.67
C SER A 513 32.65 -18.53 2.09
N THR A 514 31.87 -18.40 1.00
CA THR A 514 31.59 -17.11 0.37
C THR A 514 30.75 -16.21 1.26
N LEU A 515 29.78 -16.76 1.99
CA LEU A 515 29.00 -16.01 2.98
C LEU A 515 29.90 -15.48 4.10
N ILE A 516 30.77 -16.33 4.68
CA ILE A 516 31.72 -15.92 5.72
C ILE A 516 32.60 -14.79 5.23
N CYS A 517 33.24 -14.97 4.06
CA CYS A 517 34.11 -13.96 3.46
C CYS A 517 33.35 -12.66 3.16
N GLY A 518 32.17 -12.76 2.56
CA GLY A 518 31.34 -11.60 2.20
C GLY A 518 30.91 -10.78 3.42
N TYR A 519 30.51 -11.43 4.52
CA TYR A 519 30.16 -10.72 5.75
C TYR A 519 31.40 -10.16 6.47
N ILE A 520 32.51 -10.90 6.53
CA ILE A 520 33.76 -10.38 7.11
C ILE A 520 34.27 -9.14 6.35
N LEU A 521 34.06 -9.07 5.03
CA LEU A 521 34.42 -7.89 4.24
C LEU A 521 33.42 -6.74 4.38
N ALA A 522 32.14 -7.03 4.62
CA ALA A 522 31.08 -6.02 4.68
C ALA A 522 30.98 -5.31 6.05
N LEU A 523 31.24 -6.02 7.15
CA LEU A 523 30.98 -5.52 8.52
C LEU A 523 32.07 -4.66 9.20
N PRO A 524 33.37 -4.65 8.83
CA PRO A 524 34.40 -3.88 9.56
C PRO A 524 34.07 -2.39 9.64
N ARG A 525 33.50 -1.83 8.55
CA ARG A 525 33.05 -0.43 8.49
C ARG A 525 31.90 -0.11 9.46
N VAL A 526 31.08 -1.10 9.81
CA VAL A 526 29.93 -0.94 10.72
C VAL A 526 30.33 -1.15 12.19
N ALA A 527 31.29 -2.06 12.44
CA ALA A 527 31.75 -2.39 13.78
C ALA A 527 32.60 -1.28 14.42
N ASP A 528 33.54 -0.70 13.68
CA ASP A 528 34.43 0.38 14.17
C ASP A 528 33.64 1.62 14.59
N GLU A 529 32.54 1.89 13.90
CA GLU A 529 31.72 3.06 14.16
C GLU A 529 30.80 2.91 15.41
N GLN A 530 30.65 1.73 16.00
CA GLN A 530 29.55 1.47 16.95
C GLN A 530 29.92 0.71 18.25
N LYS A 531 31.21 0.50 18.53
CA LYS A 531 31.75 0.00 19.82
C LYS A 531 31.04 -1.24 20.41
N PHE A 532 30.58 -2.18 19.59
CA PHE A 532 30.11 -3.50 20.04
C PHE A 532 31.08 -4.60 19.59
N SER A 533 31.13 -5.71 20.35
CA SER A 533 31.96 -6.85 19.99
C SER A 533 31.14 -7.86 19.17
N MET A 534 31.73 -8.36 18.08
CA MET A 534 31.15 -9.45 17.29
C MET A 534 31.23 -10.79 18.01
N PHE A 535 32.03 -10.89 19.06
CA PHE A 535 32.19 -12.08 19.89
C PHE A 535 31.27 -12.03 21.11
N PRO A 536 30.93 -13.20 21.70
CA PRO A 536 30.05 -13.23 22.83
C PRO A 536 30.71 -12.64 24.09
N THR A 537 30.21 -11.50 24.56
CA THR A 537 30.72 -10.84 25.78
C THR A 537 29.71 -10.89 26.92
N LYS A 538 30.21 -10.81 28.16
CA LYS A 538 29.36 -10.78 29.35
C LYS A 538 28.70 -9.41 29.48
N ILE A 539 27.38 -9.40 29.59
CA ILE A 539 26.59 -8.20 29.83
C ILE A 539 26.46 -8.04 31.35
N LYS A 540 26.97 -6.92 31.90
CA LYS A 540 26.82 -6.60 33.33
C LYS A 540 25.36 -6.14 33.59
N SER A 541 24.45 -7.09 33.79
CA SER A 541 23.11 -6.79 34.32
C SER A 541 22.56 -7.96 35.14
N ARG A 542 21.90 -7.66 36.27
CA ARG A 542 21.41 -8.59 37.30
C ARG A 542 20.21 -9.43 36.81
N SER A 543 20.08 -10.64 37.38
CA SER A 543 18.99 -11.64 37.35
C SER A 543 18.42 -12.15 36.02
N ASP A 544 18.33 -11.33 34.97
CA ASP A 544 17.50 -11.65 33.79
C ASP A 544 18.27 -12.37 32.67
N TYR A 545 19.55 -12.66 32.89
CA TYR A 545 20.46 -13.25 31.90
C TYR A 545 21.07 -14.58 32.39
N PHE A 546 20.88 -15.65 31.62
CA PHE A 546 21.58 -16.92 31.78
C PHE A 546 23.08 -16.76 31.46
N MET A 547 23.93 -17.21 32.40
CA MET A 547 25.39 -17.11 32.34
C MET A 547 25.94 -15.67 32.12
N GLY A 548 25.13 -14.64 32.39
CA GLY A 548 25.45 -13.24 32.11
C GLY A 548 25.63 -12.92 30.62
N ARG A 549 25.08 -13.76 29.71
CA ARG A 549 25.25 -13.61 28.25
C ARG A 549 23.93 -13.72 27.47
N PHE A 550 23.04 -14.64 27.85
CA PHE A 550 21.81 -14.92 27.12
C PHE A 550 20.59 -14.47 27.91
N SER A 551 19.62 -13.79 27.30
CA SER A 551 18.44 -13.28 28.03
C SER A 551 17.38 -14.38 28.21
N TRP A 552 16.91 -14.56 29.43
CA TRP A 552 15.86 -15.55 29.75
C TRP A 552 14.56 -15.34 28.96
N PRO A 553 14.05 -14.11 28.78
CA PRO A 553 12.84 -13.87 27.99
C PRO A 553 13.00 -14.27 26.52
N MET A 554 14.17 -14.06 25.91
CA MET A 554 14.40 -14.43 24.51
C MET A 554 14.63 -15.93 24.36
N ILE A 555 15.26 -16.59 25.34
CA ILE A 555 15.33 -18.06 25.37
C ILE A 555 13.92 -18.64 25.46
N GLY A 556 13.09 -18.19 26.40
CA GLY A 556 11.72 -18.69 26.56
C GLY A 556 10.87 -18.49 25.30
N LEU A 557 10.98 -17.32 24.65
CA LEU A 557 10.33 -17.06 23.37
C LEU A 557 10.85 -17.97 22.26
N SER A 558 12.18 -18.15 22.16
CA SER A 558 12.80 -19.02 21.15
C SER A 558 12.37 -20.48 21.34
N THR A 559 12.28 -20.97 22.57
CA THR A 559 11.81 -22.33 22.88
C THR A 559 10.37 -22.55 22.46
N ASN A 560 9.46 -21.61 22.77
CA ASN A 560 8.07 -21.71 22.34
C ASN A 560 7.93 -21.70 20.80
N VAL A 561 8.69 -20.83 20.12
CA VAL A 561 8.71 -20.78 18.66
C VAL A 561 9.36 -22.04 18.08
N PHE A 562 10.37 -22.62 18.74
CA PHE A 562 11.04 -23.85 18.28
C PHE A 562 10.06 -25.02 18.13
N PHE A 563 9.21 -25.26 19.13
CA PHE A 563 8.21 -26.33 19.03
C PHE A 563 7.19 -26.09 17.90
N GLN A 564 6.82 -24.84 17.64
CA GLN A 564 5.99 -24.49 16.49
C GLN A 564 6.72 -24.71 15.17
N SER A 565 8.01 -24.39 15.12
CA SER A 565 8.88 -24.62 13.96
C SER A 565 9.03 -26.10 13.65
N VAL A 566 9.07 -26.99 14.64
CA VAL A 566 9.11 -28.46 14.42
C VAL A 566 7.91 -28.91 13.60
N VAL A 567 6.70 -28.53 14.04
CA VAL A 567 5.46 -28.85 13.32
C VAL A 567 5.51 -28.23 11.92
N LYS A 568 5.92 -26.96 11.82
CA LYS A 568 6.02 -26.27 10.54
C LYS A 568 6.99 -26.95 9.58
N HIS A 569 8.18 -27.38 10.03
CA HIS A 569 9.16 -28.07 9.20
C HIS A 569 8.59 -29.35 8.62
N LEU A 570 7.96 -30.17 9.46
CA LEU A 570 7.32 -31.42 9.04
C LEU A 570 6.15 -31.17 8.06
N LEU A 571 5.41 -30.08 8.24
CA LEU A 571 4.36 -29.65 7.32
C LEU A 571 4.90 -29.17 5.96
N THR A 572 6.04 -28.48 5.95
CA THR A 572 6.61 -27.88 4.73
C THR A 572 7.54 -28.81 3.95
N GLN A 573 8.25 -29.71 4.64
CA GLN A 573 9.21 -30.64 4.04
C GLN A 573 8.70 -32.09 4.09
N GLY A 574 7.46 -32.30 4.54
CA GLY A 574 6.86 -33.62 4.70
C GLY A 574 6.81 -34.40 3.39
N ASP A 575 6.62 -33.74 2.25
CA ASP A 575 6.63 -34.39 0.94
C ASP A 575 8.01 -34.99 0.61
N SER A 576 9.08 -34.22 0.82
CA SER A 576 10.46 -34.65 0.59
C SER A 576 10.88 -35.73 1.58
N MET A 577 10.44 -35.64 2.85
CA MET A 577 10.68 -36.67 3.87
C MET A 577 9.95 -38.00 3.57
N MET A 578 8.68 -37.94 3.15
CA MET A 578 7.91 -39.14 2.78
C MET A 578 8.48 -39.80 1.52
N LEU A 579 8.86 -39.00 0.53
CA LEU A 579 9.48 -39.49 -0.68
C LEU A 579 10.85 -40.15 -0.37
N ALA A 580 11.69 -39.53 0.46
CA ALA A 580 12.99 -40.06 0.85
C ALA A 580 12.91 -41.41 1.59
N THR A 581 11.84 -41.64 2.36
CA THR A 581 11.67 -42.84 3.19
C THR A 581 10.91 -43.97 2.51
N MET A 582 10.04 -43.66 1.54
CA MET A 582 9.08 -44.62 0.99
C MET A 582 9.25 -44.92 -0.51
N THR A 583 10.17 -44.26 -1.21
CA THR A 583 10.32 -44.41 -2.67
C THR A 583 11.77 -44.61 -3.10
N SER A 584 11.94 -45.11 -4.33
CA SER A 584 13.26 -45.32 -4.95
C SER A 584 14.01 -43.99 -5.19
N LEU A 585 15.34 -44.05 -5.30
CA LEU A 585 16.16 -42.86 -5.59
C LEU A 585 15.86 -42.26 -6.96
N GLU A 586 15.47 -43.09 -7.92
CA GLU A 586 15.05 -42.63 -9.24
C GLU A 586 13.75 -41.81 -9.13
N ASP A 587 12.74 -42.32 -8.44
CA ASP A 587 11.48 -41.60 -8.19
C ASP A 587 11.70 -40.28 -7.45
N GLN A 588 12.62 -40.28 -6.49
CA GLN A 588 13.02 -39.07 -5.76
C GLN A 588 13.55 -37.99 -6.71
N GLY A 589 14.47 -38.36 -7.60
CA GLY A 589 15.04 -37.43 -8.58
C GLY A 589 14.01 -36.94 -9.60
N ILE A 590 13.13 -37.82 -10.07
CA ILE A 590 12.09 -37.47 -11.05
C ILE A 590 11.04 -36.53 -10.42
N TYR A 591 10.60 -36.78 -9.18
CA TYR A 591 9.70 -35.86 -8.47
C TYR A 591 10.38 -34.53 -8.14
N ALA A 592 11.63 -34.54 -7.66
CA ALA A 592 12.38 -33.32 -7.37
C ALA A 592 12.53 -32.44 -8.63
N LEU A 593 12.78 -33.05 -9.78
CA LEU A 593 12.77 -32.37 -11.08
C LEU A 593 11.40 -31.72 -11.35
N ALA A 594 10.33 -32.51 -11.34
CA ALA A 594 8.98 -32.04 -11.65
C ALA A 594 8.53 -30.92 -10.69
N SER A 595 8.81 -31.07 -9.40
CA SER A 595 8.52 -30.08 -8.36
C SER A 595 9.31 -28.78 -8.54
N ASN A 596 10.58 -28.85 -8.95
CA ASN A 596 11.39 -27.66 -9.21
C ASN A 596 10.90 -26.85 -10.43
N TYR A 597 10.55 -27.52 -11.54
CA TYR A 597 10.00 -26.82 -12.72
C TYR A 597 8.56 -26.36 -12.51
N GLY A 598 7.70 -27.23 -11.97
CA GLY A 598 6.30 -26.89 -11.74
C GLY A 598 6.12 -25.85 -10.63
N GLY A 599 6.95 -25.92 -9.58
CA GLY A 599 7.01 -24.92 -8.51
C GLY A 599 7.57 -23.57 -8.96
N LEU A 600 8.39 -23.52 -10.02
CA LEU A 600 8.86 -22.24 -10.59
C LEU A 600 7.68 -21.39 -11.08
N LEU A 601 6.70 -21.99 -11.76
CA LEU A 601 5.51 -21.26 -12.20
C LEU A 601 4.72 -20.69 -11.02
N ALA A 602 4.57 -21.47 -9.94
CA ALA A 602 3.93 -21.00 -8.72
C ALA A 602 4.70 -19.83 -8.09
N ARG A 603 6.03 -19.90 -7.98
CA ARG A 603 6.86 -18.85 -7.36
C ARG A 603 6.95 -17.57 -8.20
N VAL A 604 7.00 -17.69 -9.53
CA VAL A 604 7.20 -16.54 -10.43
C VAL A 604 5.89 -15.83 -10.73
N LEU A 605 4.79 -16.57 -10.86
CA LEU A 605 3.52 -16.02 -11.34
C LEU A 605 2.43 -16.00 -10.26
N PHE A 606 2.16 -17.11 -9.56
CA PHE A 606 1.06 -17.18 -8.60
C PHE A 606 1.39 -16.48 -7.27
N GLN A 607 2.59 -16.69 -6.73
CA GLN A 607 3.00 -16.14 -5.44
C GLN A 607 2.93 -14.60 -5.37
N PRO A 608 3.41 -13.83 -6.37
CA PRO A 608 3.26 -12.36 -6.36
C PRO A 608 1.80 -11.91 -6.43
N ILE A 609 0.96 -12.63 -7.18
CA ILE A 609 -0.48 -12.36 -7.27
C ILE A 609 -1.15 -12.63 -5.92
N GLU A 610 -0.79 -13.74 -5.27
CA GLU A 610 -1.28 -14.12 -3.95
C GLU A 610 -0.90 -13.10 -2.88
N GLU A 611 0.37 -12.69 -2.81
CA GLU A 611 0.86 -11.68 -1.86
C GLU A 611 0.19 -10.32 -2.08
N SER A 612 0.09 -9.87 -3.33
CA SER A 612 -0.62 -8.64 -3.68
C SER A 612 -2.11 -8.71 -3.28
N SER A 613 -2.78 -9.82 -3.61
CA SER A 613 -4.19 -10.03 -3.26
C SER A 613 -4.40 -10.05 -1.75
N ARG A 614 -3.51 -10.69 -0.98
CA ARG A 614 -3.54 -10.70 0.49
C ARG A 614 -3.49 -9.27 1.05
N THR A 615 -2.60 -8.42 0.54
CA THR A 615 -2.53 -7.02 1.01
C THR A 615 -3.80 -6.24 0.69
N LEU A 616 -4.38 -6.44 -0.49
CA LEU A 616 -5.65 -5.82 -0.89
C LEU A 616 -6.82 -6.30 -0.03
N PHE A 617 -6.96 -7.62 0.18
CA PHE A 617 -7.99 -8.19 1.04
C PHE A 617 -7.84 -7.67 2.47
N SER A 618 -6.63 -7.66 3.02
CA SER A 618 -6.39 -7.14 4.38
C SER A 618 -6.73 -5.65 4.49
N SER A 619 -6.46 -4.85 3.47
CA SER A 619 -6.82 -3.42 3.46
C SER A 619 -8.34 -3.21 3.42
N LEU A 620 -9.03 -3.91 2.51
CA LEU A 620 -10.49 -3.79 2.35
C LEU A 620 -11.25 -4.31 3.56
N LEU A 621 -10.81 -5.44 4.12
CA LEU A 621 -11.52 -6.15 5.18
C LEU A 621 -11.18 -5.62 6.59
N ASN A 622 -10.04 -4.92 6.78
CA ASN A 622 -9.68 -4.29 8.07
C ASN A 622 -9.87 -2.76 8.12
N SER A 623 -10.41 -2.14 7.06
CA SER A 623 -10.57 -0.68 6.94
C SER A 623 -11.67 -0.06 7.83
N GLY A 624 -12.38 -0.85 8.65
CA GLY A 624 -13.49 -0.38 9.50
C GLY A 624 -13.08 -0.15 10.95
N GLY A 625 -12.86 1.11 11.34
CA GLY A 625 -12.59 1.51 12.75
C GLY A 625 -13.81 1.44 13.68
N SER A 626 -14.92 0.86 13.23
CA SER A 626 -16.12 0.57 14.02
C SER A 626 -16.61 -0.79 13.55
N GLY A 627 -16.94 -1.70 14.45
CA GLY A 627 -17.01 -3.16 14.27
C GLY A 627 -17.93 -3.75 13.19
N ASN A 628 -18.44 -2.96 12.24
CA ASN A 628 -19.17 -3.43 11.06
C ASN A 628 -18.37 -3.14 9.78
N LEU A 629 -17.98 -4.21 9.07
CA LEU A 629 -17.39 -4.11 7.72
C LEU A 629 -18.39 -3.45 6.76
N ARG A 630 -17.90 -2.51 5.93
CA ARG A 630 -18.72 -1.89 4.88
C ARG A 630 -19.02 -2.91 3.79
N VAL A 631 -20.29 -3.07 3.42
CA VAL A 631 -20.76 -3.97 2.34
C VAL A 631 -20.04 -3.68 1.02
N GLU A 632 -19.72 -2.42 0.74
CA GLU A 632 -18.95 -2.03 -0.45
C GLU A 632 -17.54 -2.63 -0.47
N ASN A 633 -16.82 -2.62 0.64
CA ASN A 633 -15.49 -3.23 0.75
C ASN A 633 -15.56 -4.75 0.58
N ILE A 634 -16.61 -5.38 1.09
CA ILE A 634 -16.84 -6.83 0.95
C ILE A 634 -17.13 -7.17 -0.52
N ASN A 635 -17.97 -6.39 -1.19
CA ASN A 635 -18.25 -6.57 -2.61
C ASN A 635 -17.01 -6.33 -3.48
N ALA A 636 -16.17 -5.36 -3.12
CA ALA A 636 -14.88 -5.14 -3.78
C ALA A 636 -13.93 -6.35 -3.60
N ALA A 637 -13.83 -6.89 -2.37
CA ALA A 637 -13.04 -8.08 -2.08
C ALA A 637 -13.58 -9.34 -2.80
N LYS A 638 -14.91 -9.53 -2.84
CA LYS A 638 -15.58 -10.59 -3.61
C LYS A 638 -15.24 -10.46 -5.09
N THR A 639 -15.33 -9.26 -5.65
CA THR A 639 -15.02 -9.00 -7.06
C THR A 639 -13.58 -9.39 -7.36
N GLN A 640 -12.62 -8.88 -6.58
CA GLN A 640 -11.21 -9.22 -6.74
C GLN A 640 -10.94 -10.74 -6.66
N LEU A 641 -11.52 -11.43 -5.66
CA LEU A 641 -11.38 -12.87 -5.51
C LEU A 641 -11.94 -13.64 -6.73
N THR A 642 -13.12 -13.26 -7.19
CA THR A 642 -13.80 -13.89 -8.34
C THR A 642 -13.03 -13.65 -9.63
N GLU A 643 -12.50 -12.44 -9.83
CA GLU A 643 -11.69 -12.08 -11.00
C GLU A 643 -10.39 -12.91 -11.06
N VAL A 644 -9.68 -13.06 -9.93
CA VAL A 644 -8.44 -13.86 -9.87
C VAL A 644 -8.73 -15.34 -10.09
N LEU A 645 -9.76 -15.89 -9.42
CA LEU A 645 -10.14 -17.30 -9.59
C LEU A 645 -10.58 -17.61 -11.01
N ARG A 646 -11.32 -16.71 -11.66
CA ARG A 646 -11.72 -16.87 -13.06
C ARG A 646 -10.51 -16.77 -13.99
N ALA A 647 -9.57 -15.87 -13.73
CA ALA A 647 -8.31 -15.80 -14.48
C ALA A 647 -7.51 -17.10 -14.35
N TYR A 648 -7.39 -17.67 -13.15
CA TYR A 648 -6.75 -18.97 -12.93
C TYR A 648 -7.50 -20.10 -13.61
N SER A 649 -8.84 -20.05 -13.65
CA SER A 649 -9.64 -21.02 -14.39
C SER A 649 -9.37 -20.97 -15.89
N LEU A 650 -9.23 -19.78 -16.48
CA LEU A 650 -8.87 -19.61 -17.90
C LEU A 650 -7.46 -20.14 -18.19
N MET A 651 -6.50 -19.86 -17.29
CA MET A 651 -5.17 -20.43 -17.37
C MET A 651 -5.19 -21.97 -17.29
N ALA A 652 -6.02 -22.54 -16.41
CA ALA A 652 -6.19 -23.98 -16.27
C ALA A 652 -6.82 -24.62 -17.52
N VAL A 653 -7.83 -23.97 -18.12
CA VAL A 653 -8.45 -24.43 -19.37
C VAL A 653 -7.46 -24.50 -20.53
N VAL A 654 -6.50 -23.57 -20.59
CA VAL A 654 -5.41 -23.60 -21.58
C VAL A 654 -4.32 -24.61 -21.17
N GLY A 655 -3.98 -24.66 -19.89
CA GLY A 655 -2.91 -25.49 -19.34
C GLY A 655 -3.20 -26.99 -19.34
N PHE A 656 -4.45 -27.41 -19.10
CA PHE A 656 -4.82 -28.84 -19.07
C PHE A 656 -4.63 -29.58 -20.40
N PRO A 657 -5.03 -29.04 -21.58
CA PRO A 657 -4.75 -29.70 -22.84
C PRO A 657 -3.29 -29.51 -23.30
N LEU A 658 -2.75 -28.30 -23.17
CA LEU A 658 -1.43 -27.98 -23.76
C LEU A 658 -0.25 -28.36 -22.87
N GLY A 659 -0.38 -28.20 -21.56
CA GLY A 659 0.68 -28.47 -20.58
C GLY A 659 1.25 -29.89 -20.68
N PRO A 660 0.41 -30.95 -20.63
CA PRO A 660 0.84 -32.33 -20.79
C PRO A 660 1.61 -32.64 -22.07
N VAL A 661 1.40 -31.86 -23.13
CA VAL A 661 2.04 -32.06 -24.44
C VAL A 661 3.32 -31.23 -24.57
N LEU A 662 3.29 -29.98 -24.11
CA LEU A 662 4.42 -29.05 -24.23
C LEU A 662 5.48 -29.27 -23.15
N ALA A 663 5.10 -29.67 -21.93
CA ALA A 663 6.03 -29.79 -20.83
C ALA A 663 7.11 -30.87 -21.08
N PRO A 664 6.78 -32.10 -21.56
CA PRO A 664 7.79 -33.08 -21.93
C PRO A 664 8.72 -32.62 -23.07
N GLN A 665 8.18 -31.87 -24.04
CA GLN A 665 8.99 -31.30 -25.13
C GLN A 665 9.98 -30.26 -24.64
N LEU A 666 9.53 -29.39 -23.72
CA LEU A 666 10.38 -28.40 -23.07
C LEU A 666 11.47 -29.08 -22.24
N LEU A 667 11.14 -30.17 -21.54
CA LEU A 667 12.13 -30.96 -20.81
C LEU A 667 13.16 -31.61 -21.75
N HIS A 668 12.75 -32.13 -22.90
CA HIS A 668 13.70 -32.67 -23.87
C HIS A 668 14.69 -31.60 -24.35
N LEU A 669 14.23 -30.37 -24.58
CA LEU A 669 15.09 -29.24 -24.95
C LEU A 669 16.03 -28.83 -23.81
N LEU A 670 15.51 -28.75 -22.59
CA LEU A 670 16.25 -28.23 -21.43
C LEU A 670 17.12 -29.32 -20.77
N GLY A 671 16.53 -30.44 -20.36
CA GLY A 671 17.14 -31.54 -19.60
C GLY A 671 17.96 -32.53 -20.44
N GLY A 672 17.85 -32.52 -21.76
CA GLY A 672 18.62 -33.40 -22.65
C GLY A 672 18.12 -34.86 -22.66
N ARG A 673 18.88 -35.74 -23.32
CA ARG A 673 18.44 -37.12 -23.64
C ARG A 673 18.26 -38.03 -22.42
N ILE A 674 19.02 -37.83 -21.35
CA ILE A 674 18.95 -38.67 -20.13
C ILE A 674 17.56 -38.56 -19.47
N TRP A 675 16.92 -37.41 -19.57
CA TRP A 675 15.61 -37.13 -18.98
C TRP A 675 14.44 -37.42 -19.93
N ALA A 676 14.72 -37.93 -21.13
CA ALA A 676 13.73 -38.23 -22.17
C ALA A 676 13.09 -39.62 -21.99
N SER A 677 12.75 -40.00 -20.76
CA SER A 677 12.06 -41.26 -20.45
C SER A 677 10.53 -41.07 -20.48
N PRO A 678 9.75 -42.06 -20.96
CA PRO A 678 8.29 -42.05 -20.89
C PRO A 678 7.75 -41.85 -19.46
N ARG A 679 8.43 -42.40 -18.45
CA ARG A 679 8.06 -42.27 -17.02
C ARG A 679 8.11 -40.81 -16.55
N ILE A 680 9.19 -40.11 -16.92
CA ILE A 680 9.44 -38.70 -16.57
C ILE A 680 8.46 -37.79 -17.30
N SER A 681 8.23 -38.06 -18.58
CA SER A 681 7.27 -37.32 -19.41
C SER A 681 5.85 -37.45 -18.85
N SER A 682 5.43 -38.67 -18.50
CA SER A 682 4.14 -38.93 -17.85
C SER A 682 3.99 -38.21 -16.51
N LEU A 683 5.03 -38.20 -15.67
CA LEU A 683 4.98 -37.49 -14.39
C LEU A 683 4.85 -35.97 -14.60
N LEU A 684 5.62 -35.41 -15.53
CA LEU A 684 5.56 -33.97 -15.82
C LEU A 684 4.18 -33.58 -16.37
N SER A 685 3.59 -34.43 -17.21
CA SER A 685 2.19 -34.28 -17.65
C SER A 685 1.21 -34.33 -16.48
N LEU A 686 1.39 -35.26 -15.53
CA LEU A 686 0.57 -35.32 -14.31
C LEU A 686 0.72 -34.05 -13.45
N TYR A 687 1.94 -33.53 -13.34
CA TYR A 687 2.22 -32.32 -12.58
C TYR A 687 1.53 -31.09 -13.19
N CYS A 688 1.34 -31.03 -14.52
CA CYS A 688 0.54 -29.98 -15.15
C CYS A 688 -0.92 -29.95 -14.64
N TYR A 689 -1.50 -31.09 -14.28
CA TYR A 689 -2.82 -31.14 -13.66
C TYR A 689 -2.81 -30.68 -12.20
N TYR A 690 -1.69 -30.80 -11.51
CA TYR A 690 -1.52 -30.34 -10.13
C TYR A 690 -1.37 -28.79 -10.02
N ILE A 691 -0.77 -28.14 -11.01
CA ILE A 691 -0.50 -26.69 -11.01
C ILE A 691 -1.76 -25.83 -10.72
N PRO A 692 -2.94 -26.09 -11.31
CA PRO A 692 -4.14 -25.33 -10.94
C PRO A 692 -4.56 -25.51 -9.48
N PHE A 693 -4.41 -26.69 -8.89
CA PHE A 693 -4.72 -26.87 -7.46
C PHE A 693 -3.83 -25.98 -6.58
N LEU A 694 -2.54 -25.85 -6.91
CA LEU A 694 -1.64 -24.90 -6.23
C LEU A 694 -2.14 -23.46 -6.34
N ALA A 695 -2.55 -23.03 -7.54
CA ALA A 695 -3.03 -21.66 -7.77
C ALA A 695 -4.31 -21.34 -6.97
N TYR A 696 -5.29 -22.24 -6.99
CA TYR A 696 -6.55 -22.07 -6.27
C TYR A 696 -6.35 -22.11 -4.75
N ASN A 697 -5.51 -23.02 -4.27
CA ASN A 697 -5.18 -23.10 -2.85
C ASN A 697 -4.56 -21.78 -2.36
N GLY A 698 -3.53 -21.26 -3.04
CA GLY A 698 -2.85 -20.02 -2.66
C GLY A 698 -3.77 -18.81 -2.52
N ILE A 699 -4.60 -18.52 -3.54
CA ILE A 699 -5.52 -17.36 -3.48
C ILE A 699 -6.63 -17.53 -2.44
N SER A 700 -7.14 -18.76 -2.26
CA SER A 700 -8.17 -19.04 -1.26
C SER A 700 -7.64 -18.88 0.17
N GLU A 701 -6.41 -19.35 0.44
CA GLU A 701 -5.75 -19.18 1.73
C GLU A 701 -5.36 -17.72 1.99
N ALA A 702 -4.96 -16.97 0.95
CA ALA A 702 -4.73 -15.54 1.06
C ALA A 702 -5.99 -14.81 1.56
N PHE A 703 -7.17 -15.11 0.99
CA PHE A 703 -8.43 -14.55 1.45
C PHE A 703 -8.74 -14.94 2.91
N VAL A 704 -8.66 -16.24 3.24
CA VAL A 704 -8.92 -16.71 4.62
C VAL A 704 -7.98 -16.02 5.61
N SER A 705 -6.68 -15.92 5.31
CA SER A 705 -5.69 -15.28 6.17
C SER A 705 -5.93 -13.78 6.39
N SER A 706 -6.57 -13.12 5.44
CA SER A 706 -6.91 -11.69 5.52
C SER A 706 -8.26 -11.42 6.19
N ALA A 707 -9.21 -12.35 6.09
CA ALA A 707 -10.59 -12.19 6.57
C ALA A 707 -10.85 -12.82 7.95
N ALA A 708 -10.09 -13.85 8.34
CA ALA A 708 -10.36 -14.63 9.54
C ALA A 708 -9.99 -13.89 10.83
N ASN A 709 -10.86 -13.98 11.83
CA ASN A 709 -10.59 -13.48 13.17
C ASN A 709 -9.60 -14.39 13.93
N SER A 710 -9.02 -13.90 15.02
CA SER A 710 -8.02 -14.66 15.83
C SER A 710 -8.53 -16.03 16.32
N ALA A 711 -9.83 -16.17 16.63
CA ALA A 711 -10.43 -17.46 16.96
C ALA A 711 -10.56 -18.40 15.75
N GLU A 712 -10.89 -17.87 14.57
CA GLU A 712 -11.01 -18.62 13.33
C GLU A 712 -9.63 -19.05 12.80
N LEU A 713 -8.60 -18.20 12.93
CA LEU A 713 -7.20 -18.53 12.65
C LEU A 713 -6.69 -19.67 13.53
N ARG A 714 -7.04 -19.69 14.82
CA ARG A 714 -6.73 -20.82 15.70
C ARG A 714 -7.44 -22.11 15.27
N ARG A 715 -8.70 -22.01 14.84
CA ARG A 715 -9.43 -23.15 14.27
C ARG A 715 -8.82 -23.63 12.97
N GLN A 716 -8.36 -22.73 12.11
CA GLN A 716 -7.62 -23.04 10.89
C GLN A 716 -6.33 -23.81 11.21
N ALA A 717 -5.56 -23.40 12.23
CA ALA A 717 -4.35 -24.11 12.64
C ALA A 717 -4.62 -25.56 13.07
N VAL A 718 -5.74 -25.83 13.74
CA VAL A 718 -6.17 -27.21 14.07
C VAL A 718 -6.51 -27.99 12.81
N TRP A 719 -7.27 -27.39 11.88
CA TRP A 719 -7.60 -28.01 10.59
C TRP A 719 -6.37 -28.28 9.73
N MET A 720 -5.34 -27.44 9.79
CA MET A 720 -4.05 -27.69 9.12
C MET A 720 -3.38 -28.99 9.61
N GLY A 721 -3.52 -29.33 10.89
CA GLY A 721 -3.09 -30.63 11.41
C GLY A 721 -3.87 -31.81 10.77
N VAL A 722 -5.19 -31.65 10.62
CA VAL A 722 -6.06 -32.66 9.97
C VAL A 722 -5.72 -32.84 8.49
N PHE A 723 -5.48 -31.75 7.76
CA PHE A 723 -5.07 -31.83 6.34
C PHE A 723 -3.75 -32.57 6.18
N SER A 724 -2.84 -32.42 7.13
CA SER A 724 -1.56 -33.11 7.09
C SER A 724 -1.66 -34.59 7.46
N ALA A 725 -2.56 -34.96 8.38
CA ALA A 725 -2.90 -36.36 8.61
C ALA A 725 -3.54 -37.00 7.36
N CYS A 726 -4.42 -36.26 6.66
CA CYS A 726 -5.00 -36.69 5.39
C CYS A 726 -3.94 -36.85 4.30
N PHE A 727 -3.03 -35.89 4.16
CA PHE A 727 -1.89 -35.97 3.25
C PHE A 727 -0.99 -37.18 3.54
N ALA A 728 -0.59 -37.37 4.80
CA ALA A 728 0.24 -38.50 5.20
C ALA A 728 -0.46 -39.85 4.93
N SER A 729 -1.77 -39.92 5.15
CA SER A 729 -2.57 -41.12 4.84
C SER A 729 -2.64 -41.37 3.33
N ALA A 730 -2.92 -40.34 2.53
CA ALA A 730 -2.96 -40.44 1.07
C ALA A 730 -1.60 -40.81 0.49
N ALA A 731 -0.51 -40.23 0.99
CA ALA A 731 0.84 -40.57 0.59
C ALA A 731 1.20 -42.00 1.01
N TYR A 732 0.86 -42.45 2.22
CA TYR A 732 1.05 -43.86 2.59
C TYR A 732 0.31 -44.82 1.64
N LEU A 733 -0.95 -44.51 1.30
CA LEU A 733 -1.76 -45.31 0.39
C LEU A 733 -1.16 -45.33 -1.02
N PHE A 734 -0.83 -44.18 -1.61
CA PHE A 734 -0.34 -44.14 -2.99
C PHE A 734 1.11 -44.61 -3.14
N LEU A 735 1.97 -44.37 -2.16
CA LEU A 735 3.38 -44.76 -2.22
C LEU A 735 3.58 -46.23 -1.85
N LYS A 736 2.99 -46.69 -0.74
CA LYS A 736 3.26 -48.04 -0.21
C LYS A 736 2.26 -49.08 -0.70
N VAL A 737 0.96 -48.77 -0.69
CA VAL A 737 -0.08 -49.73 -1.12
C VAL A 737 -0.24 -49.72 -2.65
N GLY A 738 -0.22 -48.54 -3.26
CA GLY A 738 -0.36 -48.37 -4.71
C GLY A 738 0.93 -48.55 -5.51
N ALA A 739 2.10 -48.54 -4.85
CA ALA A 739 3.42 -48.61 -5.49
C ALA A 739 3.61 -47.62 -6.66
N LEU A 740 2.98 -46.44 -6.57
CA LEU A 740 2.96 -45.44 -7.66
C LEU A 740 4.21 -44.54 -7.70
N GLY A 741 5.17 -44.74 -6.78
CA GLY A 741 6.43 -43.98 -6.73
C GLY A 741 6.21 -42.46 -6.77
N ALA A 742 6.92 -41.77 -7.68
CA ALA A 742 6.80 -40.32 -7.86
C ALA A 742 5.37 -39.86 -8.24
N HIS A 743 4.63 -40.64 -9.03
CA HIS A 743 3.24 -40.33 -9.38
C HIS A 743 2.35 -40.35 -8.16
N GLY A 744 2.58 -41.29 -7.24
CA GLY A 744 1.87 -41.40 -5.97
C GLY A 744 2.01 -40.15 -5.10
N MET A 745 3.20 -39.53 -5.09
CA MET A 745 3.41 -38.25 -4.38
C MET A 745 2.60 -37.11 -4.99
N VAL A 746 2.55 -37.02 -6.32
CA VAL A 746 1.76 -35.97 -6.98
C VAL A 746 0.26 -36.14 -6.68
N TYR A 747 -0.25 -37.39 -6.72
CA TYR A 747 -1.63 -37.66 -6.32
C TYR A 747 -1.92 -37.31 -4.86
N ALA A 748 -1.02 -37.66 -3.93
CA ALA A 748 -1.17 -37.30 -2.52
C ALA A 748 -1.23 -35.78 -2.33
N ASN A 749 -0.42 -35.02 -3.07
CA ASN A 749 -0.45 -33.57 -3.07
C ASN A 749 -1.72 -32.99 -3.69
N ILE A 750 -2.25 -33.59 -4.77
CA ILE A 750 -3.55 -33.20 -5.34
C ILE A 750 -4.66 -33.39 -4.30
N VAL A 751 -4.68 -34.53 -3.59
CA VAL A 751 -5.66 -34.78 -2.51
C VAL A 751 -5.53 -33.74 -1.40
N ASN A 752 -4.30 -33.48 -0.93
CA ASN A 752 -4.04 -32.46 0.10
C ASN A 752 -4.54 -31.07 -0.32
N MET A 753 -4.19 -30.62 -1.52
CA MET A 753 -4.65 -29.32 -2.03
C MET A 753 -6.17 -29.28 -2.25
N ALA A 754 -6.77 -30.37 -2.73
CA ALA A 754 -8.22 -30.45 -2.93
C ALA A 754 -8.99 -30.30 -1.62
N VAL A 755 -8.60 -31.03 -0.56
CA VAL A 755 -9.24 -30.93 0.76
C VAL A 755 -9.08 -29.52 1.33
N ARG A 756 -7.90 -28.91 1.19
CA ARG A 756 -7.67 -27.52 1.62
C ARG A 756 -8.54 -26.53 0.86
N ILE A 757 -8.65 -26.66 -0.46
CA ILE A 757 -9.49 -25.82 -1.30
C ILE A 757 -10.96 -25.94 -0.88
N VAL A 758 -11.48 -27.15 -0.67
CA VAL A 758 -12.87 -27.38 -0.23
C VAL A 758 -13.14 -26.69 1.10
N TRP A 759 -12.21 -26.81 2.06
CA TRP A 759 -12.34 -26.14 3.35
C TRP A 759 -12.28 -24.61 3.23
N SER A 760 -11.31 -24.07 2.49
CA SER A 760 -11.17 -22.62 2.29
C SER A 760 -12.40 -22.03 1.58
N PHE A 761 -12.95 -22.73 0.57
CA PHE A 761 -14.18 -22.30 -0.08
C PHE A 761 -15.40 -22.37 0.84
N SER A 762 -15.51 -23.39 1.68
CA SER A 762 -16.57 -23.47 2.70
C SER A 762 -16.50 -22.29 3.66
N PHE A 763 -15.30 -21.90 4.10
CA PHE A 763 -15.10 -20.69 4.89
C PHE A 763 -15.53 -19.43 4.14
N ILE A 764 -15.06 -19.25 2.89
CA ILE A 764 -15.38 -18.09 2.06
C ILE A 764 -16.89 -17.96 1.85
N GLN A 765 -17.58 -19.05 1.49
CA GLN A 765 -19.03 -19.04 1.30
C GLN A 765 -19.77 -18.67 2.59
N THR A 766 -19.34 -19.23 3.72
CA THR A 766 -19.92 -18.90 5.03
C THR A 766 -19.69 -17.43 5.40
N PHE A 767 -18.47 -16.93 5.21
CA PHE A 767 -18.11 -15.53 5.47
C PHE A 767 -18.92 -14.56 4.62
N MET A 768 -19.04 -14.84 3.33
CA MET A 768 -19.78 -14.01 2.38
C MET A 768 -21.30 -14.03 2.64
N SER A 769 -21.84 -15.20 3.01
CA SER A 769 -23.26 -15.32 3.37
C SER A 769 -23.60 -14.56 4.66
N ARG A 770 -22.70 -14.57 5.66
CA ARG A 770 -22.86 -13.77 6.89
C ARG A 770 -22.97 -12.26 6.62
N HIS A 771 -22.41 -11.78 5.52
CA HIS A 771 -22.40 -10.36 5.15
C HIS A 771 -23.32 -10.02 3.96
N GLY A 772 -24.24 -10.91 3.59
CA GLY A 772 -25.27 -10.66 2.57
C GLY A 772 -24.79 -10.69 1.12
N SER A 773 -23.59 -11.20 0.82
CA SER A 773 -22.97 -11.19 -0.51
C SER A 773 -22.60 -12.59 -1.01
N GLY A 774 -23.57 -13.50 -1.14
CA GLY A 774 -23.33 -14.90 -1.57
C GLY A 774 -22.54 -15.02 -2.88
N ILE A 775 -21.68 -16.05 -2.98
CA ILE A 775 -20.87 -16.36 -4.17
C ILE A 775 -21.43 -17.61 -4.83
N ALA A 776 -21.90 -17.49 -6.08
CA ALA A 776 -22.30 -18.65 -6.86
C ALA A 776 -21.07 -19.29 -7.54
N ILE A 777 -20.99 -20.62 -7.54
CA ILE A 777 -19.89 -21.36 -8.18
C ILE A 777 -19.82 -21.09 -9.69
N SER A 778 -20.96 -20.76 -10.32
CA SER A 778 -21.04 -20.36 -11.72
C SER A 778 -20.34 -19.02 -12.03
N GLU A 779 -20.12 -18.16 -11.03
CA GLU A 779 -19.37 -16.90 -11.21
C GLU A 779 -17.86 -17.15 -11.33
N LEU A 780 -17.37 -18.28 -10.80
CA LEU A 780 -15.96 -18.65 -10.77
C LEU A 780 -15.51 -19.41 -12.03
N SER A 781 -16.41 -20.20 -12.60
CA SER A 781 -16.09 -21.07 -13.73
C SER A 781 -16.08 -20.31 -15.07
N PRO A 782 -15.19 -20.69 -16.02
CA PRO A 782 -15.33 -20.33 -17.43
C PRO A 782 -16.66 -20.83 -18.00
N ARG A 783 -17.02 -20.35 -19.19
CA ARG A 783 -18.25 -20.80 -19.87
C ARG A 783 -18.22 -22.31 -20.08
N PRO A 784 -19.37 -23.00 -19.95
CA PRO A 784 -19.45 -24.45 -20.18
C PRO A 784 -18.87 -24.88 -21.54
N LEU A 785 -19.08 -24.09 -22.59
CA LEU A 785 -18.50 -24.32 -23.93
C LEU A 785 -16.97 -24.31 -23.92
N THR A 786 -16.35 -23.43 -23.13
CA THR A 786 -14.89 -23.32 -22.97
C THR A 786 -14.34 -24.54 -22.24
N CYS A 787 -15.06 -25.04 -21.23
CA CYS A 787 -14.73 -26.29 -20.53
C CYS A 787 -14.87 -27.51 -21.46
N ILE A 788 -15.95 -27.61 -22.23
CA ILE A 788 -16.16 -28.68 -23.22
C ILE A 788 -15.04 -28.66 -24.26
N ALA A 789 -14.71 -27.48 -24.80
CA ALA A 789 -13.61 -27.31 -25.76
C ALA A 789 -12.26 -27.80 -25.18
N SER A 790 -12.00 -27.51 -23.91
CA SER A 790 -10.82 -28.02 -23.18
C SER A 790 -10.78 -29.54 -23.12
N ILE A 791 -11.88 -30.17 -22.68
CA ILE A 791 -11.98 -31.63 -22.57
C ILE A 791 -11.81 -32.28 -23.95
N THR A 792 -12.49 -31.76 -24.97
CA THR A 792 -12.35 -32.28 -26.35
C THR A 792 -10.93 -32.13 -26.85
N MET A 793 -10.28 -31.00 -26.58
CA MET A 793 -8.91 -30.75 -27.00
C MET A 793 -7.92 -31.69 -26.29
N SER A 794 -8.10 -31.93 -24.98
CA SER A 794 -7.30 -32.90 -24.23
C SER A 794 -7.45 -34.31 -24.81
N ILE A 795 -8.67 -34.74 -25.18
CA ILE A 795 -8.90 -36.05 -25.81
C ILE A 795 -8.24 -36.13 -27.19
N VAL A 796 -8.37 -35.10 -28.03
CA VAL A 796 -7.75 -35.04 -29.37
C VAL A 796 -6.23 -35.03 -29.30
N LEU A 797 -5.65 -34.27 -28.38
CA LEU A 797 -4.20 -34.25 -28.19
C LEU A 797 -3.70 -35.59 -27.64
N ASN A 798 -4.36 -36.16 -26.64
CA ASN A 798 -3.91 -37.42 -26.02
C ASN A 798 -4.02 -38.62 -27.00
N SER A 799 -5.09 -38.68 -27.80
CA SER A 799 -5.25 -39.69 -28.86
C SER A 799 -4.20 -39.57 -29.97
N ARG A 800 -3.74 -38.35 -30.29
CA ARG A 800 -2.65 -38.13 -31.27
C ARG A 800 -1.26 -38.40 -30.69
N VAL A 801 -1.05 -38.17 -29.39
CA VAL A 801 0.23 -38.34 -28.68
C VAL A 801 0.59 -39.83 -28.46
N LEU A 802 -0.41 -40.73 -28.39
CA LEU A 802 -0.18 -42.17 -28.22
C LEU A 802 0.54 -42.87 -29.41
N TYR A 803 0.70 -42.19 -30.56
CA TYR A 803 1.33 -42.74 -31.76
C TYR A 803 2.61 -41.97 -32.17
N ALA A 804 3.74 -42.21 -31.50
CA ALA A 804 5.12 -41.89 -31.92
C ALA A 804 5.62 -40.42 -32.01
N LEU A 805 6.81 -40.21 -31.44
CA LEU A 805 7.61 -38.99 -31.31
C LEU A 805 8.38 -38.69 -32.61
N ASP A 806 8.03 -37.61 -33.32
CA ASP A 806 8.84 -37.11 -34.44
C ASP A 806 8.83 -35.56 -34.53
N ILE A 807 9.92 -34.97 -35.03
CA ILE A 807 10.22 -33.53 -34.99
C ILE A 807 9.18 -32.69 -35.78
N TYR A 808 8.67 -33.23 -36.89
CA TYR A 808 7.62 -32.60 -37.71
C TYR A 808 6.32 -32.31 -36.94
N ARG A 809 6.09 -33.03 -35.82
CA ARG A 809 4.86 -32.94 -35.03
C ARG A 809 4.89 -31.88 -33.92
N THR A 810 6.06 -31.36 -33.53
CA THR A 810 6.18 -30.25 -32.57
C THR A 810 5.59 -28.97 -33.14
N ARG A 811 5.85 -28.71 -34.42
CA ARG A 811 5.25 -27.62 -35.19
C ARG A 811 3.72 -27.76 -35.22
N ASP A 812 3.22 -28.95 -35.51
CA ASP A 812 1.77 -29.19 -35.58
C ASP A 812 1.09 -29.04 -34.21
N ALA A 813 1.73 -29.49 -33.12
CA ALA A 813 1.23 -29.28 -31.76
C ALA A 813 1.21 -27.78 -31.39
N LEU A 814 2.21 -27.02 -31.82
CA LEU A 814 2.28 -25.58 -31.58
C LEU A 814 1.21 -24.81 -32.37
N ILE A 815 0.98 -25.20 -33.63
CA ILE A 815 -0.09 -24.64 -34.47
C ILE A 815 -1.47 -24.97 -33.89
N LEU A 816 -1.70 -26.23 -33.54
CA LEU A 816 -2.96 -26.68 -32.93
C LEU A 816 -3.19 -25.98 -31.57
N GLY A 817 -2.12 -25.76 -30.81
CA GLY A 817 -2.15 -25.00 -29.56
C GLY A 817 -2.47 -23.52 -29.77
N ALA A 818 -1.88 -22.87 -30.77
CA ALA A 818 -2.20 -21.49 -31.12
C ALA A 818 -3.66 -21.34 -31.58
N MET A 819 -4.15 -22.27 -32.41
CA MET A 819 -5.56 -22.33 -32.82
C MET A 819 -6.51 -22.54 -31.63
N TYR A 820 -6.12 -23.40 -30.67
CA TYR A 820 -6.90 -23.63 -29.46
C TYR A 820 -6.94 -22.39 -28.55
N ILE A 821 -5.82 -21.69 -28.38
CA ILE A 821 -5.78 -20.42 -27.62
C ILE A 821 -6.66 -19.36 -28.29
N LEU A 822 -6.65 -19.27 -29.62
CA LEU A 822 -7.56 -18.39 -30.36
C LEU A 822 -9.03 -18.78 -30.17
N LEU A 823 -9.36 -20.08 -30.18
CA LEU A 823 -10.71 -20.58 -29.92
C LEU A 823 -11.17 -20.22 -28.49
N VAL A 824 -10.35 -20.46 -27.48
CA VAL A 824 -10.66 -20.07 -26.08
C VAL A 824 -10.85 -18.55 -25.99
N SER A 825 -9.98 -17.77 -26.64
CA SER A 825 -10.08 -16.31 -26.68
C SER A 825 -11.38 -15.85 -27.36
N TYR A 826 -11.82 -16.54 -28.42
CA TYR A 826 -13.08 -16.27 -29.10
C TYR A 826 -14.31 -16.61 -28.23
N LEU A 827 -14.29 -17.77 -27.56
CA LEU A 827 -15.38 -18.21 -26.67
C LEU A 827 -15.56 -17.28 -25.47
N GLU A 828 -14.46 -16.76 -24.93
CA GLU A 828 -14.43 -15.85 -23.77
C GLU A 828 -14.32 -14.37 -24.16
N ARG A 829 -14.53 -14.03 -25.44
CA ARG A 829 -14.31 -12.68 -25.97
C ARG A 829 -15.02 -11.58 -25.17
N LYS A 830 -16.23 -11.82 -24.66
CA LYS A 830 -16.97 -10.81 -23.88
C LYS A 830 -16.25 -10.47 -22.59
N TYR A 831 -15.70 -11.47 -21.91
CA TYR A 831 -14.93 -11.27 -20.69
C TYR A 831 -13.60 -10.58 -21.00
N LEU A 832 -12.83 -11.11 -21.97
CA LEU A 832 -11.54 -10.55 -22.37
C LEU A 832 -11.66 -9.10 -22.87
N LEU A 833 -12.73 -8.77 -23.60
CA LEU A 833 -12.98 -7.41 -24.09
C LEU A 833 -13.26 -6.43 -22.95
N ILE A 834 -13.92 -6.84 -21.86
CA ILE A 834 -14.14 -5.99 -20.67
C ILE A 834 -12.82 -5.64 -20.00
N TYR A 835 -11.90 -6.60 -19.86
CA TYR A 835 -10.58 -6.30 -19.27
C TYR A 835 -9.67 -5.56 -20.24
N TYR A 836 -9.76 -5.87 -21.53
CA TYR A 836 -9.07 -5.09 -22.55
C TYR A 836 -9.55 -3.64 -22.54
N THR A 837 -10.85 -3.39 -22.43
CA THR A 837 -11.39 -2.03 -22.32
C THR A 837 -11.03 -1.37 -21.00
N LYS A 838 -11.10 -2.04 -19.85
CA LYS A 838 -10.59 -1.50 -18.57
C LYS A 838 -9.10 -1.16 -18.62
N ALA A 839 -8.27 -2.06 -19.16
CA ALA A 839 -6.83 -1.85 -19.30
C ALA A 839 -6.52 -0.74 -20.32
N HIS A 840 -7.23 -0.74 -21.44
CA HIS A 840 -7.15 0.31 -22.45
C HIS A 840 -7.64 1.64 -21.90
N GLU A 841 -8.67 1.69 -21.07
CA GLU A 841 -9.13 2.90 -20.38
C GLU A 841 -8.11 3.36 -19.34
N LEU A 842 -7.48 2.47 -18.58
CA LEU A 842 -6.39 2.84 -17.67
C LEU A 842 -5.19 3.42 -18.44
N VAL A 843 -4.82 2.81 -19.57
CA VAL A 843 -3.76 3.31 -20.47
C VAL A 843 -4.19 4.60 -21.18
N LYS A 844 -5.47 4.70 -21.57
CA LYS A 844 -6.06 5.87 -22.23
C LYS A 844 -6.21 7.03 -21.28
N PHE A 845 -6.62 6.82 -20.04
CA PHE A 845 -6.68 7.84 -18.99
C PHE A 845 -5.27 8.37 -18.68
N LYS A 846 -4.27 7.48 -18.71
CA LYS A 846 -2.84 7.82 -18.57
C LYS A 846 -2.26 8.53 -19.80
N THR A 847 -2.91 8.44 -20.97
CA THR A 847 -2.49 9.12 -22.22
C THR A 847 -3.38 10.32 -22.59
N SER A 848 -4.64 10.40 -22.13
CA SER A 848 -5.56 11.52 -22.33
C SER A 848 -5.37 12.62 -21.29
N SER A 849 -4.66 12.34 -20.20
CA SER A 849 -4.08 13.36 -19.33
C SER A 849 -2.90 14.11 -19.99
N THR A 850 -2.57 13.82 -21.26
CA THR A 850 -1.80 14.73 -22.11
C THR A 850 -2.74 15.45 -23.09
N PRO A 851 -2.84 16.79 -23.07
CA PRO A 851 -3.76 17.50 -23.95
C PRO A 851 -3.20 17.49 -25.38
N LYS A 852 -3.94 16.90 -26.32
CA LYS A 852 -3.71 17.11 -27.75
C LYS A 852 -4.60 18.26 -28.24
N SER A 853 -3.96 19.36 -28.62
CA SER A 853 -4.55 20.46 -29.38
C SER A 853 -5.16 19.93 -30.69
N LYS A 854 -6.45 20.19 -30.92
CA LYS A 854 -7.06 20.06 -32.25
C LYS A 854 -6.75 21.34 -33.04
N SER A 855 -6.15 21.15 -34.20
CA SER A 855 -6.21 22.05 -35.33
C SER A 855 -7.59 21.92 -35.98
N GLU A 856 -8.34 23.02 -35.97
CA GLU A 856 -9.16 23.52 -37.07
C GLU A 856 -9.03 25.06 -37.04
#